data_AF-A0AAV5GEN5-F1
#
_entry.id   AF-A0AAV5GEN5-F1
#
_cell.length_a   1.000
_cell.length_b   1.000
_cell.length_c   1.000
_cell.angle_alpha   90.00
_cell.angle_beta   90.00
_cell.angle_gamma   90.00
#
_symmetry.space_group_name_H-M   'P 1'
#
loop_
_entity.id
_entity.type
_entity.pdbx_description
1 polymer ?
#
loop_
_entity_poly.entity_id
_entity_poly.type
_entity_poly.pdbx_seq_one_letter_code
_entity_poly.pdbx_strand_id
1 'polypeptide(L)'
;MNGSLPARPASAASSGAGDRKRVTLVEGADSPPNKRARRDDDMPGIKVEQQADEHEHDDVPEEDRKLEAFRKEAIYREMLAYKRQLSRATAEAASLRSQRTAYEVRVSRVELAWQALVSEAELILPSTSSSAPASSERAASPLLTSAELGDDDELDELLRHRSAATKALLERLQSLHPTSSTASPDLEAQCRTLLLESQHSREALRLLRAEHAATLSSLEQAHQALVRAERKFDRYQSQTVAALEGRLAPASKQDAGKQGSATPQNAAAGAQSPAGRSPLPSNGVKRQGSSAGDTGGGEPPGLVGLPDEAARAEVDELRATALRRSEELDDMRRERATLKLEIDTLRGKLVNIPEDEIAESALFRAMQQHVQYLAGEYATLKGDADRAMKEADELREGMEAYRESAVRDASEQATELRTRVAAQESDLSRLRTMRDDSRAEVAELRAKESDKAHALDELRTLANARKARLRAYESELRRVRIGRAAEKGDAEGVELRVREAEAKAEREAAAGDDDEMEEGEVEVGEDDVVADLSARLKKAEGLLLALGEQLKDYAAQTGGMSAPSAQQLIDSETRARADLAEAQQRIVRLEAILGPGGRGDVRELAERLEEKQRELKKAEAQVKGSEAATNMLYGEIDRLSTAWAALDEQNSSKVFNLAALEEKIQRLNAEKAKSDNRYFSTMRQKDSLVSENSVLNKLAEKQQQKIEVAADAQRAISQQLTQAEREISAHQGNVRAWQEQNADLKRKNVELQLRNDAVAAQVSELTNQLAHRVTEYEHSAAARLEAEEKAAKLEQQLQQAQAKATAAASTTVGASDPSEVRELKKYNADLMRMLRCSTCNVRFKSVIINRCGHTFCKECVDTRLANRNRKCMSCAAQFGRDDVSPVYL
;
A
#
# COMPACT_ATOMS: atom_id res chain seq x y z
N MET A 1 -0.03 24.31 -48.26
CA MET A 1 -0.21 25.52 -47.44
C MET A 1 0.63 25.35 -46.18
N ASN A 2 1.49 26.31 -45.87
CA ASN A 2 2.39 26.22 -44.71
C ASN A 2 1.62 26.55 -43.42
N GLY A 3 1.86 25.79 -42.35
CA GLY A 3 1.25 26.00 -41.04
C GLY A 3 2.13 25.44 -39.94
N SER A 4 3.06 26.25 -39.45
CA SER A 4 3.95 25.88 -38.34
C SER A 4 3.17 25.63 -37.05
N LEU A 5 3.49 24.54 -36.36
CA LEU A 5 3.15 24.36 -34.95
C LEU A 5 4.24 25.01 -34.07
N PRO A 6 3.90 25.63 -32.92
CA PRO A 6 4.85 26.35 -32.09
C PRO A 6 5.70 25.41 -31.24
N ALA A 7 6.98 25.78 -31.05
CA ALA A 7 7.92 25.06 -30.18
C ALA A 7 7.59 25.29 -28.69
N ARG A 8 7.79 24.25 -27.87
CA ARG A 8 7.83 24.37 -26.40
C ARG A 8 9.14 25.04 -25.99
N PRO A 9 9.16 25.91 -24.97
CA PRO A 9 10.39 26.58 -24.54
C PRO A 9 11.36 25.60 -23.88
N ALA A 10 12.63 25.68 -24.26
CA ALA A 10 13.72 24.99 -23.59
C ALA A 10 13.98 25.64 -22.21
N SER A 11 14.01 24.83 -21.15
CA SER A 11 14.42 25.28 -19.83
C SER A 11 15.93 25.51 -19.80
N ALA A 12 16.35 26.78 -19.67
CA ALA A 12 17.76 27.12 -19.51
C ALA A 12 18.33 26.54 -18.21
N ALA A 13 19.39 25.76 -18.30
CA ALA A 13 20.15 25.30 -17.14
C ALA A 13 21.00 26.45 -16.59
N SER A 14 20.63 27.00 -15.42
CA SER A 14 21.48 27.93 -14.67
C SER A 14 22.27 27.16 -13.62
N SER A 15 23.58 27.07 -13.81
CA SER A 15 24.52 26.43 -12.88
C SER A 15 24.79 27.32 -11.66
N GLY A 16 24.12 27.05 -10.54
CA GLY A 16 24.42 27.61 -9.23
C GLY A 16 24.99 26.54 -8.30
N ALA A 17 26.30 26.54 -8.08
CA ALA A 17 26.95 25.54 -7.23
C ALA A 17 26.65 25.78 -5.74
N GLY A 18 25.99 24.82 -5.10
CA GLY A 18 25.77 24.77 -3.66
C GLY A 18 26.56 23.61 -3.04
N ASP A 19 27.61 23.93 -2.30
CA ASP A 19 28.62 22.97 -1.84
C ASP A 19 28.04 21.90 -0.88
N ARG A 20 28.14 20.63 -1.27
CA ARG A 20 27.83 19.47 -0.42
C ARG A 20 28.83 18.35 -0.70
N LYS A 21 29.84 18.26 0.17
CA LYS A 21 30.91 17.25 0.17
C LYS A 21 30.37 15.84 -0.08
N ARG A 22 30.64 15.31 -1.27
CA ARG A 22 30.42 13.90 -1.63
C ARG A 22 31.58 13.08 -1.07
N VAL A 23 31.31 12.15 -0.16
CA VAL A 23 32.30 11.15 0.26
C VAL A 23 32.57 10.23 -0.94
N THR A 24 33.79 10.27 -1.45
CA THR A 24 34.25 9.39 -2.55
C THR A 24 34.59 8.02 -2.00
N LEU A 25 33.76 7.03 -2.31
CA LEU A 25 34.16 5.62 -2.23
C LEU A 25 35.13 5.35 -3.40
N VAL A 26 36.39 5.13 -3.07
CA VAL A 26 37.41 4.66 -4.01
C VAL A 26 37.35 3.13 -4.00
N GLU A 27 37.10 2.54 -5.17
CA GLU A 27 37.27 1.10 -5.36
C GLU A 27 38.77 0.78 -5.40
N GLY A 28 39.22 -0.03 -4.45
CA GLY A 28 40.58 -0.59 -4.41
C GLY A 28 40.47 -2.10 -4.29
N ALA A 29 40.56 -2.79 -5.42
CA ALA A 29 40.63 -4.24 -5.44
C ALA A 29 42.08 -4.67 -5.23
N ASP A 30 42.37 -5.37 -4.12
CA ASP A 30 43.42 -6.38 -4.06
C ASP A 30 43.21 -7.32 -2.86
N SER A 31 43.46 -8.62 -3.07
CA SER A 31 43.15 -9.68 -2.10
C SER A 31 44.37 -10.12 -1.28
N PRO A 32 44.24 -10.34 0.05
CA PRO A 32 45.23 -11.09 0.83
C PRO A 32 44.85 -12.59 0.95
N PRO A 33 45.81 -13.53 0.84
CA PRO A 33 45.51 -14.96 0.89
C PRO A 33 45.47 -15.56 2.33
N ASN A 34 44.66 -16.61 2.47
CA ASN A 34 44.49 -17.42 3.69
C ASN A 34 45.79 -17.97 4.31
N LYS A 35 45.85 -18.02 5.65
CA LYS A 35 46.55 -19.11 6.38
C LYS A 35 45.95 -19.42 7.78
N ARG A 36 45.14 -20.49 7.78
CA ARG A 36 44.81 -21.45 8.86
C ARG A 36 45.21 -21.16 10.33
N ALA A 37 44.17 -21.04 11.15
CA ALA A 37 43.95 -21.68 12.45
C ALA A 37 45.06 -22.53 13.12
N ARG A 38 45.22 -22.33 14.44
CA ARG A 38 45.28 -23.42 15.45
C ARG A 38 44.82 -22.93 16.84
N ARG A 39 44.75 -23.86 17.79
CA ARG A 39 43.89 -23.88 18.98
C ARG A 39 44.70 -24.18 20.25
N ASP A 40 44.14 -23.77 21.39
CA ASP A 40 44.19 -24.34 22.74
C ASP A 40 45.53 -24.37 23.55
N ASP A 41 45.39 -23.88 24.80
CA ASP A 41 46.02 -24.25 26.09
C ASP A 41 47.52 -24.65 26.20
N ASP A 42 48.31 -23.88 26.99
CA ASP A 42 48.68 -24.26 28.37
C ASP A 42 49.59 -23.20 29.08
N MET A 43 49.44 -23.10 30.40
CA MET A 43 50.26 -22.29 31.35
C MET A 43 51.51 -23.10 31.84
N PRO A 44 52.48 -22.58 32.65
CA PRO A 44 52.56 -21.28 33.34
C PRO A 44 53.92 -20.51 33.31
N GLY A 45 53.84 -19.20 33.55
CA GLY A 45 54.61 -18.55 34.63
C GLY A 45 56.08 -18.13 34.42
N ILE A 46 56.29 -16.84 34.13
CA ILE A 46 57.43 -16.06 34.68
C ILE A 46 56.86 -14.79 35.32
N LYS A 47 57.22 -14.53 36.58
CA LYS A 47 56.86 -13.31 37.30
C LYS A 47 57.77 -12.17 36.85
N VAL A 48 57.19 -11.08 36.34
CA VAL A 48 57.82 -9.76 36.36
C VAL A 48 56.81 -8.76 36.93
N GLU A 49 57.17 -8.28 38.11
CA GLU A 49 56.73 -7.09 38.85
C GLU A 49 55.45 -6.36 38.36
N GLN A 50 54.38 -6.51 39.13
CA GLN A 50 53.33 -5.51 39.22
C GLN A 50 53.88 -4.25 39.92
N GLN A 51 53.97 -3.13 39.21
CA GLN A 51 53.87 -1.81 39.81
C GLN A 51 52.75 -1.04 39.11
N ALA A 52 51.75 -0.68 39.94
CA ALA A 52 50.66 0.26 39.75
C ALA A 52 50.42 0.86 38.35
N ASP A 53 49.26 0.51 37.78
CA ASP A 53 48.38 1.43 37.05
C ASP A 53 46.93 0.92 37.13
N GLU A 54 46.36 0.99 38.35
CA GLU A 54 44.92 0.74 38.63
C GLU A 54 44.12 2.03 38.89
N HIS A 55 44.69 3.21 38.59
CA HIS A 55 44.09 4.52 38.86
C HIS A 55 44.23 5.53 37.71
N GLU A 56 43.57 5.28 36.57
CA GLU A 56 43.43 6.35 35.54
C GLU A 56 42.16 6.26 34.66
N HIS A 57 41.02 5.80 35.19
CA HIS A 57 39.75 5.81 34.43
C HIS A 57 38.46 6.17 35.20
N ASP A 58 38.53 6.66 36.45
CA ASP A 58 37.34 7.02 37.24
C ASP A 58 37.00 8.51 37.36
N ASP A 59 37.80 9.41 36.78
CA ASP A 59 37.52 10.85 36.73
C ASP A 59 36.77 11.32 35.46
N VAL A 60 35.98 10.44 34.84
CA VAL A 60 35.01 10.85 33.81
C VAL A 60 33.66 11.11 34.50
N PRO A 61 33.13 12.35 34.48
CA PRO A 61 31.84 12.67 35.08
C PRO A 61 30.73 11.72 34.66
N GLU A 62 29.82 11.36 35.57
CA GLU A 62 28.70 10.47 35.23
C GLU A 62 27.86 11.02 34.06
N GLU A 63 27.80 12.34 33.91
CA GLU A 63 27.10 13.02 32.82
C GLU A 63 27.73 12.72 31.46
N ASP A 64 29.07 12.71 31.38
CA ASP A 64 29.80 12.35 30.15
C ASP A 64 29.65 10.85 29.84
N ARG A 65 29.70 9.98 30.87
CA ARG A 65 29.41 8.54 30.71
C ARG A 65 27.98 8.32 30.16
N LYS A 66 26.98 9.09 30.62
CA LYS A 66 25.60 9.07 30.12
C LYS A 66 25.49 9.65 28.70
N LEU A 67 26.22 10.72 28.39
CA LEU A 67 26.27 11.35 27.08
C LEU A 67 26.89 10.42 26.02
N GLU A 68 27.97 9.72 26.38
CA GLU A 68 28.58 8.69 25.53
C GLU A 68 27.65 7.51 25.29
N ALA A 69 26.96 7.01 26.31
CA ALA A 69 25.96 5.97 26.16
C ALA A 69 24.84 6.40 25.19
N PHE A 70 24.34 7.63 25.31
CA PHE A 70 23.36 8.19 24.40
C PHE A 70 23.88 8.31 22.96
N ARG A 71 25.13 8.76 22.76
CA ARG A 71 25.78 8.80 21.44
C ARG A 71 25.93 7.41 20.84
N LYS A 72 26.40 6.43 21.61
CA LYS A 72 26.56 5.02 21.20
C LYS A 72 25.21 4.39 20.82
N GLU A 73 24.14 4.61 21.60
CA GLU A 73 22.78 4.15 21.26
C GLU A 73 22.17 4.89 20.05
N ALA A 74 22.47 6.18 19.85
CA ALA A 74 22.03 6.93 18.67
C ALA A 74 22.65 6.34 17.39
N ILE A 75 23.98 6.14 17.38
CA ILE A 75 24.70 5.50 16.27
C ILE A 75 24.16 4.08 16.02
N TYR A 76 23.95 3.29 17.06
CA TYR A 76 23.42 1.92 16.94
C TYR A 76 22.04 1.87 16.28
N ARG A 77 21.13 2.79 16.61
CA ARG A 77 19.82 2.91 15.95
C ARG A 77 19.94 3.31 14.47
N GLU A 78 20.87 4.19 14.13
CA GLU A 78 21.12 4.56 12.74
C GLU A 78 21.71 3.38 11.95
N MET A 79 22.65 2.62 12.53
CA MET A 79 23.18 1.38 11.93
C MET A 79 22.09 0.30 11.75
N LEU A 80 21.15 0.17 12.69
CA LEU A 80 19.99 -0.72 12.52
C LEU A 80 19.10 -0.27 11.36
N ALA A 81 18.87 1.03 11.21
CA ALA A 81 18.12 1.57 10.07
C ALA A 81 18.85 1.31 8.74
N TYR A 82 20.16 1.57 8.65
CA TYR A 82 20.96 1.26 7.46
C TYR A 82 20.99 -0.24 7.15
N LYS A 83 21.07 -1.12 8.16
CA LYS A 83 21.00 -2.57 7.96
C LYS A 83 19.66 -3.02 7.36
N ARG A 84 18.54 -2.43 7.80
CA ARG A 84 17.20 -2.72 7.25
C ARG A 84 16.98 -2.10 5.85
N GLN A 85 17.60 -0.95 5.57
CA GLN A 85 17.59 -0.33 4.25
C GLN A 85 18.42 -1.14 3.25
N LEU A 86 19.62 -1.57 3.65
CA LEU A 86 20.48 -2.44 2.84
C LEU A 86 19.79 -3.76 2.52
N SER A 87 19.17 -4.42 3.51
CA SER A 87 18.44 -5.67 3.26
C SER A 87 17.29 -5.48 2.27
N ARG A 88 16.52 -4.39 2.39
CA ARG A 88 15.49 -4.01 1.40
C ARG A 88 16.07 -3.75 0.02
N ALA A 89 17.10 -2.92 -0.10
CA ALA A 89 17.74 -2.62 -1.38
C ALA A 89 18.31 -3.87 -2.06
N THR A 90 18.89 -4.81 -1.30
CA THR A 90 19.37 -6.09 -1.85
C THR A 90 18.23 -7.02 -2.30
N ALA A 91 17.11 -7.05 -1.57
CA ALA A 91 15.93 -7.83 -1.96
C ALA A 91 15.21 -7.22 -3.18
N GLU A 92 15.13 -5.90 -3.25
CA GLU A 92 14.60 -5.14 -4.38
C GLU A 92 15.48 -5.34 -5.62
N ALA A 93 16.80 -5.23 -5.49
CA ALA A 93 17.74 -5.53 -6.58
C ALA A 93 17.64 -6.99 -7.05
N ALA A 94 17.42 -7.96 -6.16
CA ALA A 94 17.18 -9.35 -6.53
C ALA A 94 15.83 -9.54 -7.26
N SER A 95 14.77 -8.86 -6.79
CA SER A 95 13.46 -8.84 -7.44
C SER A 95 13.52 -8.21 -8.84
N LEU A 96 14.15 -7.04 -8.97
CA LEU A 96 14.34 -6.34 -10.24
C LEU A 96 15.19 -7.17 -11.22
N ARG A 97 16.26 -7.84 -10.77
CA ARG A 97 17.02 -8.78 -11.61
C ARG A 97 16.15 -9.94 -12.10
N SER A 98 15.36 -10.56 -11.22
CA SER A 98 14.42 -11.62 -11.58
C SER A 98 13.39 -11.14 -12.61
N GLN A 99 12.77 -9.97 -12.37
CA GLN A 99 11.84 -9.34 -13.30
C GLN A 99 12.50 -9.03 -14.64
N ARG A 100 13.72 -8.49 -14.65
CA ARG A 100 14.50 -8.22 -15.87
C ARG A 100 14.67 -9.50 -16.70
N THR A 101 15.12 -10.60 -16.08
CA THR A 101 15.23 -11.90 -16.79
C THR A 101 13.88 -12.43 -17.28
N ALA A 102 12.79 -12.21 -16.54
CA ALA A 102 11.45 -12.59 -16.99
C ALA A 102 10.95 -11.73 -18.17
N TYR A 103 11.31 -10.44 -18.22
CA TYR A 103 11.01 -9.56 -19.34
C TYR A 103 11.89 -9.86 -20.55
N GLU A 104 13.20 -10.07 -20.39
CA GLU A 104 14.12 -10.55 -21.44
C GLU A 104 13.54 -11.81 -22.12
N VAL A 105 13.10 -12.81 -21.34
CA VAL A 105 12.45 -14.02 -21.88
C VAL A 105 11.14 -13.71 -22.61
N ARG A 106 10.30 -12.80 -22.11
CA ARG A 106 9.05 -12.42 -22.81
C ARG A 106 9.33 -11.69 -24.12
N VAL A 107 10.26 -10.74 -24.13
CA VAL A 107 10.68 -10.00 -25.33
C VAL A 107 11.30 -10.96 -26.34
N SER A 108 12.12 -11.94 -25.92
CA SER A 108 12.65 -12.98 -26.81
C SER A 108 11.56 -13.75 -27.54
N ARG A 109 10.44 -14.06 -26.87
CA ARG A 109 9.30 -14.78 -27.46
C ARG A 109 8.51 -13.90 -28.44
N VAL A 110 8.33 -12.62 -28.12
CA VAL A 110 7.68 -11.64 -29.02
C VAL A 110 8.55 -11.39 -30.25
N GLU A 111 9.87 -11.39 -30.10
CA GLU A 111 10.83 -11.25 -31.19
C GLU A 111 10.82 -12.48 -32.10
N LEU A 112 10.89 -13.71 -31.54
CA LEU A 112 10.76 -14.96 -32.30
C LEU A 112 9.43 -15.06 -33.05
N ALA A 113 8.31 -14.70 -32.41
CA ALA A 113 6.99 -14.69 -33.04
C ALA A 113 6.88 -13.64 -34.15
N TRP A 114 7.52 -12.49 -33.98
CA TRP A 114 7.59 -11.45 -35.00
C TRP A 114 8.42 -11.88 -36.21
N GLN A 115 9.60 -12.46 -35.98
CA GLN A 115 10.47 -12.98 -37.05
C GLN A 115 9.78 -14.11 -37.83
N ALA A 116 9.06 -15.01 -37.14
CA ALA A 116 8.22 -16.02 -37.78
C ALA A 116 7.15 -15.39 -38.68
N LEU A 117 6.38 -14.43 -38.17
CA LEU A 117 5.33 -13.73 -38.93
C LEU A 117 5.89 -12.98 -40.16
N VAL A 118 7.05 -12.32 -40.02
CA VAL A 118 7.71 -11.66 -41.15
C VAL A 118 8.16 -12.68 -42.19
N SER A 119 8.77 -13.80 -41.78
CA SER A 119 9.20 -14.85 -42.71
C SER A 119 8.02 -15.54 -43.44
N GLU A 120 6.89 -15.72 -42.77
CA GLU A 120 5.67 -16.28 -43.35
C GLU A 120 5.02 -15.28 -44.33
N ALA A 121 4.99 -13.99 -43.99
CA ALA A 121 4.55 -12.94 -44.91
C ALA A 121 5.47 -12.86 -46.15
N GLU A 122 6.79 -12.95 -46.00
CA GLU A 122 7.74 -12.96 -47.12
C GLU A 122 7.59 -14.19 -48.03
N LEU A 123 7.21 -15.34 -47.48
CA LEU A 123 6.85 -16.56 -48.23
C LEU A 123 5.56 -16.42 -49.05
N ILE A 124 4.58 -15.68 -48.53
CA ILE A 124 3.26 -15.49 -49.17
C ILE A 124 3.30 -14.36 -50.20
N LEU A 125 4.11 -13.32 -49.98
CA LEU A 125 4.27 -12.16 -50.86
C LEU A 125 5.00 -12.54 -52.17
N PRO A 126 4.35 -12.45 -53.35
CA PRO A 126 5.05 -12.72 -54.60
C PRO A 126 6.23 -11.77 -54.81
N SER A 127 7.33 -12.29 -55.36
CA SER A 127 8.47 -11.48 -55.80
C SER A 127 8.14 -10.75 -57.11
N THR A 128 7.25 -9.76 -57.03
CA THR A 128 7.00 -8.84 -58.14
C THR A 128 8.26 -8.01 -58.43
N SER A 129 8.51 -7.77 -59.71
CA SER A 129 9.85 -7.59 -60.25
C SER A 129 10.46 -6.19 -60.07
N SER A 130 11.76 -6.18 -59.74
CA SER A 130 12.76 -5.30 -60.38
C SER A 130 12.60 -3.77 -60.26
N SER A 131 12.72 -3.19 -59.05
CA SER A 131 13.21 -1.80 -58.90
C SER A 131 13.78 -1.40 -57.51
N ALA A 132 14.03 -2.33 -56.59
CA ALA A 132 14.58 -2.01 -55.26
C ALA A 132 15.87 -2.81 -54.97
N PRO A 133 16.94 -2.18 -54.43
CA PRO A 133 18.19 -2.87 -54.16
C PRO A 133 18.10 -3.76 -52.91
N ALA A 134 18.66 -4.97 -53.01
CA ALA A 134 19.01 -5.88 -51.90
C ALA A 134 17.95 -6.02 -50.79
N SER A 135 16.79 -6.61 -51.10
CA SER A 135 15.71 -6.85 -50.15
C SER A 135 15.93 -8.04 -49.20
N SER A 136 17.18 -8.51 -48.99
CA SER A 136 17.49 -9.60 -48.06
C SER A 136 17.99 -9.12 -46.69
N GLU A 137 18.38 -7.85 -46.56
CA GLU A 137 18.95 -7.29 -45.32
C GLU A 137 17.98 -6.38 -44.55
N ARG A 138 16.84 -6.00 -45.14
CA ARG A 138 15.90 -5.02 -44.55
C ARG A 138 14.82 -5.60 -43.62
N ALA A 139 14.75 -6.92 -43.47
CA ALA A 139 13.82 -7.60 -42.57
C ALA A 139 14.48 -8.07 -41.26
N ALA A 140 15.82 -8.17 -41.23
CA ALA A 140 16.59 -8.51 -40.05
C ALA A 140 16.73 -7.30 -39.11
N SER A 141 15.64 -6.95 -38.42
CA SER A 141 15.71 -6.02 -37.28
C SER A 141 16.66 -6.58 -36.22
N PRO A 142 17.52 -5.76 -35.58
CA PRO A 142 18.37 -6.25 -34.49
C PRO A 142 17.52 -6.81 -33.36
N LEU A 143 17.97 -7.91 -32.74
CA LEU A 143 17.26 -8.55 -31.63
C LEU A 143 17.05 -7.57 -30.48
N LEU A 144 15.77 -7.33 -30.12
CA LEU A 144 15.36 -6.56 -28.93
C LEU A 144 15.81 -7.17 -27.58
N THR A 145 16.63 -8.21 -27.61
CA THR A 145 17.16 -8.96 -26.46
C THR A 145 18.68 -8.90 -26.33
N SER A 146 19.34 -7.98 -27.04
CA SER A 146 20.75 -7.69 -26.78
C SER A 146 20.92 -7.19 -25.34
N ALA A 147 21.72 -7.92 -24.55
CA ALA A 147 21.81 -7.73 -23.09
C ALA A 147 22.56 -6.46 -22.63
N GLU A 148 22.87 -5.56 -23.58
CA GLU A 148 23.68 -4.36 -23.41
C GLU A 148 22.87 -3.06 -23.60
N LEU A 149 21.55 -3.13 -23.78
CA LEU A 149 20.64 -1.98 -23.77
C LEU A 149 20.61 -1.33 -22.38
N GLY A 150 21.61 -0.49 -22.11
CA GLY A 150 21.78 0.26 -20.87
C GLY A 150 20.97 1.56 -20.85
N ASP A 151 20.73 2.15 -22.02
CA ASP A 151 20.08 3.45 -22.20
C ASP A 151 18.77 3.33 -23.00
N ASP A 152 17.72 4.04 -22.53
CA ASP A 152 16.39 4.02 -23.15
C ASP A 152 16.42 4.48 -24.62
N ASP A 153 17.31 5.40 -24.98
CA ASP A 153 17.46 5.96 -26.34
C ASP A 153 17.84 4.88 -27.38
N GLU A 154 18.64 3.87 -27.01
CA GLU A 154 19.03 2.79 -27.92
C GLU A 154 17.86 1.85 -28.21
N LEU A 155 17.08 1.51 -27.17
CA LEU A 155 15.86 0.72 -27.32
C LEU A 155 14.83 1.45 -28.18
N ASP A 156 14.67 2.76 -27.99
CA ASP A 156 13.77 3.60 -28.76
C ASP A 156 14.15 3.62 -30.25
N GLU A 157 15.45 3.66 -30.58
CA GLU A 157 15.92 3.61 -31.96
C GLU A 157 15.74 2.22 -32.61
N LEU A 158 15.95 1.13 -31.87
CA LEU A 158 15.63 -0.23 -32.33
C LEU A 158 14.12 -0.41 -32.59
N LEU A 159 13.27 0.13 -31.71
CA LEU A 159 11.82 0.12 -31.87
C LEU A 159 11.37 0.97 -33.07
N ARG A 160 12.00 2.13 -33.31
CA ARG A 160 11.77 2.93 -34.52
C ARG A 160 12.14 2.15 -35.78
N HIS A 161 13.31 1.52 -35.82
CA HIS A 161 13.77 0.72 -36.95
C HIS A 161 12.80 -0.45 -37.24
N ARG A 162 12.43 -1.22 -36.22
CA ARG A 162 11.44 -2.31 -36.35
C ARG A 162 10.08 -1.77 -36.80
N SER A 163 9.62 -0.62 -36.30
CA SER A 163 8.36 0.00 -36.73
C SER A 163 8.38 0.44 -38.20
N ALA A 164 9.53 0.86 -38.72
CA ALA A 164 9.70 1.22 -40.12
C ALA A 164 9.65 -0.04 -41.01
N ALA A 165 10.31 -1.13 -40.59
CA ALA A 165 10.22 -2.42 -41.28
C ALA A 165 8.78 -2.97 -41.30
N THR A 166 8.06 -2.92 -40.18
CA THR A 166 6.62 -3.28 -40.11
C THR A 166 5.78 -2.46 -41.08
N LYS A 167 5.97 -1.14 -41.13
CA LYS A 167 5.23 -0.26 -42.05
C LYS A 167 5.51 -0.60 -43.51
N ALA A 168 6.77 -0.80 -43.89
CA ALA A 168 7.15 -1.18 -45.25
C ALA A 168 6.55 -2.53 -45.68
N LEU A 169 6.46 -3.50 -44.77
CA LEU A 169 5.81 -4.79 -45.03
C LEU A 169 4.29 -4.64 -45.21
N LEU A 170 3.63 -3.80 -44.39
CA LEU A 170 2.21 -3.48 -44.52
C LEU A 170 1.90 -2.69 -45.81
N GLU A 171 2.75 -1.73 -46.19
CA GLU A 171 2.65 -1.00 -47.47
C GLU A 171 2.79 -1.95 -48.66
N ARG A 172 3.70 -2.94 -48.59
CA ARG A 172 3.85 -3.97 -49.62
C ARG A 172 2.62 -4.88 -49.71
N LEU A 173 2.04 -5.31 -48.58
CA LEU A 173 0.77 -6.03 -48.55
C LEU A 173 -0.39 -5.20 -49.14
N GLN A 174 -0.46 -3.90 -48.80
CA GLN A 174 -1.46 -2.98 -49.33
C GLN A 174 -1.31 -2.77 -50.85
N SER A 175 -0.08 -2.76 -51.38
CA SER A 175 0.19 -2.64 -52.81
C SER A 175 -0.26 -3.84 -53.67
N LEU A 176 -0.50 -5.00 -53.04
CA LEU A 176 -1.05 -6.19 -53.69
C LEU A 176 -2.58 -6.24 -53.68
N HIS A 177 -3.23 -5.33 -52.96
CA HIS A 177 -4.70 -5.24 -52.97
C HIS A 177 -5.16 -4.59 -54.28
N PRO A 178 -5.99 -5.25 -55.11
CA PRO A 178 -6.46 -4.64 -56.35
C PRO A 178 -7.38 -3.46 -56.01
N THR A 179 -7.07 -2.28 -56.55
CA THR A 179 -7.76 -1.00 -56.32
C THR A 179 -9.21 -0.95 -56.85
N SER A 180 -9.78 -2.09 -57.23
CA SER A 180 -11.16 -2.25 -57.71
C SER A 180 -12.02 -3.18 -56.86
N SER A 181 -11.51 -3.72 -55.74
CA SER A 181 -12.39 -4.37 -54.76
C SER A 181 -13.03 -3.29 -53.90
N THR A 182 -14.31 -3.00 -54.13
CA THR A 182 -15.16 -2.43 -53.07
C THR A 182 -14.99 -3.31 -51.84
N ALA A 183 -14.57 -2.74 -50.70
CA ALA A 183 -14.49 -3.51 -49.47
C ALA A 183 -15.86 -4.14 -49.20
N SER A 184 -15.90 -5.43 -48.85
CA SER A 184 -17.18 -6.01 -48.47
C SER A 184 -17.68 -5.27 -47.23
N PRO A 185 -19.00 -5.03 -47.08
CA PRO A 185 -19.52 -4.36 -45.90
C PRO A 185 -19.16 -5.10 -44.61
N ASP A 186 -18.92 -6.42 -44.69
CA ASP A 186 -18.40 -7.24 -43.59
C ASP A 186 -16.96 -6.87 -43.20
N LEU A 187 -16.08 -6.59 -44.16
CA LEU A 187 -14.71 -6.13 -43.91
C LEU A 187 -14.68 -4.72 -43.30
N GLU A 188 -15.54 -3.81 -43.76
CA GLU A 188 -15.70 -2.48 -43.15
C GLU A 188 -16.27 -2.57 -41.73
N ALA A 189 -17.26 -3.45 -41.52
CA ALA A 189 -17.82 -3.73 -40.19
C ALA A 189 -16.78 -4.35 -39.25
N GLN A 190 -16.00 -5.34 -39.70
CA GLN A 190 -14.92 -5.95 -38.91
C GLN A 190 -13.82 -4.93 -38.57
N CYS A 191 -13.38 -4.11 -39.54
CA CYS A 191 -12.45 -3.01 -39.28
C CYS A 191 -12.98 -2.04 -38.23
N ARG A 192 -14.27 -1.67 -38.30
CA ARG A 192 -14.91 -0.80 -37.31
C ARG A 192 -14.99 -1.45 -35.92
N THR A 193 -15.29 -2.74 -35.82
CA THR A 193 -15.31 -3.50 -34.55
C THR A 193 -13.90 -3.57 -33.95
N LEU A 194 -12.89 -3.94 -34.73
CA LEU A 194 -11.49 -3.97 -34.28
C LEU A 194 -10.97 -2.58 -33.86
N LEU A 195 -11.45 -1.51 -34.49
CA LEU A 195 -11.11 -0.14 -34.11
C LEU A 195 -11.76 0.25 -32.77
N LEU A 196 -13.00 -0.17 -32.51
CA LEU A 196 -13.67 -0.01 -31.21
C LEU A 196 -12.98 -0.85 -30.11
N GLU A 197 -12.62 -2.11 -30.39
CA GLU A 197 -11.85 -2.96 -29.47
C GLU A 197 -10.46 -2.37 -29.17
N SER A 198 -9.81 -1.77 -30.18
CA SER A 198 -8.55 -1.02 -30.02
C SER A 198 -8.71 0.26 -29.19
N GLN A 199 -9.83 0.97 -29.31
CA GLN A 199 -10.14 2.13 -28.45
C GLN A 199 -10.38 1.66 -27.01
N HIS A 200 -11.24 0.67 -26.80
CA HIS A 200 -11.52 0.09 -25.48
C HIS A 200 -10.26 -0.44 -24.79
N SER A 201 -9.41 -1.16 -25.52
CA SER A 201 -8.12 -1.66 -25.00
C SER A 201 -7.16 -0.53 -24.60
N ARG A 202 -7.15 0.59 -25.33
CA ARG A 202 -6.35 1.78 -24.98
C ARG A 202 -6.91 2.50 -23.75
N GLU A 203 -8.22 2.58 -23.60
CA GLU A 203 -8.87 3.15 -22.42
C GLU A 203 -8.64 2.29 -21.18
N ALA A 204 -8.79 0.96 -21.29
CA ALA A 204 -8.46 0.00 -20.25
C ALA A 204 -6.98 0.12 -19.83
N LEU A 205 -6.03 0.21 -20.78
CA LEU A 205 -4.62 0.46 -20.48
C LEU A 205 -4.38 1.83 -19.81
N ARG A 206 -5.18 2.87 -20.13
CA ARG A 206 -5.09 4.18 -19.48
C ARG A 206 -5.56 4.10 -18.01
N LEU A 207 -6.66 3.40 -17.76
CA LEU A 207 -7.18 3.15 -16.41
C LEU A 207 -6.19 2.31 -15.60
N LEU A 208 -5.73 1.18 -16.13
CA LEU A 208 -4.77 0.30 -15.46
C LEU A 208 -3.45 1.01 -15.12
N ARG A 209 -2.98 1.93 -15.97
CA ARG A 209 -1.81 2.79 -15.67
C ARG A 209 -2.08 3.79 -14.55
N ALA A 210 -3.29 4.35 -14.47
CA ALA A 210 -3.67 5.25 -13.40
C ALA A 210 -3.83 4.50 -12.05
N GLU A 211 -4.42 3.31 -12.07
CA GLU A 211 -4.50 2.39 -10.93
C GLU A 211 -3.09 1.99 -10.46
N HIS A 212 -2.21 1.61 -11.39
CA HIS A 212 -0.82 1.29 -11.08
C HIS A 212 -0.10 2.46 -10.40
N ALA A 213 -0.22 3.68 -10.94
CA ALA A 213 0.36 4.88 -10.32
C ALA A 213 -0.22 5.15 -8.91
N ALA A 214 -1.52 4.95 -8.71
CA ALA A 214 -2.14 5.06 -7.38
C ALA A 214 -1.64 3.98 -6.41
N THR A 215 -1.46 2.74 -6.87
CA THR A 215 -0.91 1.66 -6.04
C THR A 215 0.56 1.88 -5.66
N LEU A 216 1.37 2.45 -6.57
CA LEU A 216 2.74 2.86 -6.26
C LEU A 216 2.78 3.98 -5.22
N SER A 217 1.96 5.03 -5.36
CA SER A 217 1.88 6.09 -4.35
C SER A 217 1.41 5.56 -2.99
N SER A 218 0.45 4.63 -2.97
CA SER A 218 0.03 3.93 -1.75
C SER A 218 1.16 3.10 -1.12
N LEU A 219 1.93 2.38 -1.93
CA LEU A 219 3.10 1.61 -1.49
C LEU A 219 4.20 2.52 -0.93
N GLU A 220 4.49 3.66 -1.55
CA GLU A 220 5.42 4.67 -1.04
C GLU A 220 4.97 5.24 0.31
N GLN A 221 3.68 5.58 0.43
CA GLN A 221 3.10 6.08 1.69
C GLN A 221 3.16 5.01 2.79
N ALA A 222 2.85 3.75 2.49
CA ALA A 222 2.97 2.63 3.40
C ALA A 222 4.44 2.38 3.82
N HIS A 223 5.39 2.48 2.88
CA HIS A 223 6.82 2.36 3.16
C HIS A 223 7.30 3.51 4.07
N GLN A 224 6.89 4.75 3.80
CA GLN A 224 7.20 5.88 4.68
C GLN A 224 6.58 5.70 6.08
N ALA A 225 5.35 5.20 6.18
CA ALA A 225 4.71 4.90 7.45
C ALA A 225 5.46 3.81 8.22
N LEU A 226 5.89 2.74 7.55
CA LEU A 226 6.69 1.66 8.12
C LEU A 226 8.05 2.17 8.62
N VAL A 227 8.78 2.98 7.85
CA VAL A 227 10.06 3.58 8.30
C VAL A 227 9.85 4.51 9.51
N ARG A 228 8.74 5.26 9.56
CA ARG A 228 8.38 6.06 10.74
C ARG A 228 8.05 5.18 11.95
N ALA A 229 7.36 4.06 11.76
CA ALA A 229 7.04 3.10 12.81
C ALA A 229 8.30 2.39 13.35
N GLU A 230 9.20 1.95 12.47
CA GLU A 230 10.50 1.37 12.85
C GLU A 230 11.34 2.37 13.65
N ARG A 231 11.46 3.62 13.19
CA ARG A 231 12.18 4.68 13.95
C ARG A 231 11.53 4.97 15.32
N LYS A 232 10.21 4.84 15.45
CA LYS A 232 9.52 4.93 16.75
C LYS A 232 9.81 3.72 17.64
N PHE A 233 9.85 2.52 17.06
CA PHE A 233 10.19 1.27 17.75
C PHE A 233 11.64 1.28 18.25
N ASP A 234 12.59 1.69 17.42
CA ASP A 234 14.01 1.83 17.78
C ASP A 234 14.23 2.89 18.88
N ARG A 235 13.42 3.96 18.89
CA ARG A 235 13.40 4.94 20.01
C ARG A 235 12.83 4.33 21.29
N TYR A 236 11.73 3.57 21.18
CA TYR A 236 11.10 2.88 22.31
C TYR A 236 12.01 1.81 22.94
N GLN A 237 12.83 1.13 22.15
CA GLN A 237 13.80 0.13 22.63
C GLN A 237 15.07 0.73 23.27
N SER A 238 15.36 2.02 23.07
CA SER A 238 16.57 2.68 23.57
C SER A 238 16.43 3.03 25.05
N GLN A 239 17.36 2.53 25.86
CA GLN A 239 17.33 2.73 27.31
C GLN A 239 17.68 4.18 27.66
N THR A 240 18.59 4.80 26.91
CA THR A 240 18.94 6.22 27.13
C THR A 240 17.81 7.17 26.75
N VAL A 241 17.03 6.88 25.70
CA VAL A 241 15.83 7.67 25.38
C VAL A 241 14.68 7.39 26.34
N ALA A 242 14.50 6.15 26.81
CA ALA A 242 13.55 5.88 27.89
C ALA A 242 13.88 6.68 29.16
N ALA A 243 15.16 6.73 29.56
CA ALA A 243 15.62 7.53 30.69
C ALA A 243 15.38 9.05 30.51
N LEU A 244 15.65 9.60 29.32
CA LEU A 244 15.38 11.00 29.00
C LEU A 244 13.88 11.34 28.92
N GLU A 245 13.05 10.42 28.44
CA GLU A 245 11.59 10.57 28.34
C GLU A 245 10.84 10.21 29.65
N GLY A 246 11.57 9.89 30.73
CA GLY A 246 10.98 9.50 32.03
C GLY A 246 10.21 8.17 32.01
N ARG A 247 10.52 7.29 31.06
CA ARG A 247 9.84 6.00 30.85
C ARG A 247 10.63 4.85 31.46
N LEU A 248 9.90 3.86 31.99
CA LEU A 248 10.49 2.60 32.43
C LEU A 248 11.20 1.93 31.25
N ALA A 249 12.49 1.62 31.41
CA ALA A 249 13.28 0.99 30.36
C ALA A 249 12.72 -0.39 29.98
N PRO A 250 12.64 -0.74 28.69
CA PRO A 250 12.20 -2.06 28.27
C PRO A 250 13.22 -3.11 28.73
N ALA A 251 12.73 -4.13 29.45
CA ALA A 251 13.57 -5.21 29.95
C ALA A 251 14.35 -5.91 28.81
N SER A 252 15.67 -5.94 28.92
CA SER A 252 16.56 -6.56 27.95
C SER A 252 16.39 -8.08 27.91
N LYS A 253 15.55 -8.57 26.98
CA LYS A 253 15.53 -9.99 26.61
C LYS A 253 16.71 -10.30 25.69
N GLN A 254 17.83 -10.69 26.28
CA GLN A 254 18.79 -11.59 25.65
C GLN A 254 18.68 -12.98 26.30
N ASP A 255 19.03 -14.00 25.53
CA ASP A 255 18.91 -15.45 25.80
C ASP A 255 17.51 -16.04 26.05
N ALA A 256 16.96 -16.62 24.97
CA ALA A 256 16.04 -17.76 25.01
C ALA A 256 16.21 -18.63 23.75
N GLY A 257 17.39 -19.22 23.59
CA GLY A 257 17.63 -20.27 22.59
C GLY A 257 17.20 -21.65 23.11
N LYS A 258 16.55 -22.45 22.25
CA LYS A 258 16.21 -23.88 22.40
C LYS A 258 15.20 -24.27 23.50
N GLN A 259 13.94 -24.39 23.08
CA GLN A 259 13.04 -25.56 23.20
C GLN A 259 11.71 -25.13 22.55
N GLY A 260 10.96 -25.93 21.81
CA GLY A 260 11.02 -27.34 21.44
C GLY A 260 9.67 -27.63 20.77
N SER A 261 9.66 -28.17 19.56
CA SER A 261 8.43 -28.35 18.78
C SER A 261 7.51 -29.41 19.37
N ALA A 262 6.23 -29.09 19.59
CA ALA A 262 5.20 -30.08 19.93
C ALA A 262 3.88 -29.78 19.21
N THR A 263 3.69 -30.46 18.08
CA THR A 263 2.38 -30.67 17.44
C THR A 263 1.53 -31.60 18.31
N PRO A 264 0.20 -31.41 18.37
CA PRO A 264 -0.72 -32.50 18.67
C PRO A 264 -1.39 -33.00 17.38
N GLN A 265 -1.12 -34.25 17.02
CA GLN A 265 -1.92 -34.97 16.01
C GLN A 265 -3.14 -35.62 16.66
N ASN A 266 -4.14 -35.88 15.82
CA ASN A 266 -5.33 -36.72 16.01
C ASN A 266 -5.25 -37.81 17.10
N ALA A 267 -6.37 -37.96 17.82
CA ALA A 267 -6.79 -39.23 18.41
C ALA A 267 -8.24 -39.50 18.00
N ALA A 268 -8.46 -40.56 17.21
CA ALA A 268 -9.79 -41.03 16.80
C ALA A 268 -9.81 -42.57 16.75
N ALA A 269 -10.40 -43.18 17.78
CA ALA A 269 -10.91 -44.56 17.86
C ALA A 269 -11.41 -44.77 19.31
N GLY A 270 -12.48 -45.52 19.59
CA GLY A 270 -13.38 -46.24 18.71
C GLY A 270 -14.68 -46.62 19.43
N ALA A 271 -15.55 -47.35 18.74
CA ALA A 271 -16.92 -47.62 19.19
C ALA A 271 -17.02 -48.76 20.23
N GLN A 272 -18.08 -48.70 21.05
CA GLN A 272 -18.82 -49.89 21.50
C GLN A 272 -20.23 -49.55 22.00
N SER A 273 -21.15 -50.47 21.72
CA SER A 273 -22.52 -50.66 22.26
C SER A 273 -22.62 -52.17 22.61
N PRO A 274 -23.65 -52.74 23.29
CA PRO A 274 -25.03 -52.25 23.42
C PRO A 274 -25.81 -52.58 24.75
N ALA A 275 -27.13 -52.29 24.73
CA ALA A 275 -28.27 -53.08 25.28
C ALA A 275 -29.02 -52.66 26.57
N GLY A 276 -30.37 -52.76 26.49
CA GLY A 276 -31.39 -52.66 27.58
C GLY A 276 -32.51 -51.65 27.28
N ARG A 277 -33.71 -52.01 26.74
CA ARG A 277 -34.94 -52.60 27.37
C ARG A 277 -35.52 -51.72 28.52
N SER A 278 -36.81 -51.36 28.62
CA SER A 278 -38.16 -51.88 28.21
C SER A 278 -39.19 -50.70 28.22
N PRO A 279 -40.55 -50.78 27.97
CA PRO A 279 -41.52 -51.89 28.18
C PRO A 279 -42.72 -52.07 27.19
N LEU A 280 -43.63 -52.99 27.55
CA LEU A 280 -44.95 -53.38 26.97
C LEU A 280 -46.12 -52.42 27.36
N PRO A 281 -47.46 -52.62 27.06
CA PRO A 281 -48.19 -53.78 26.46
C PRO A 281 -49.36 -53.47 25.46
N SER A 282 -50.01 -54.55 24.95
CA SER A 282 -51.43 -54.62 24.49
C SER A 282 -51.82 -53.86 23.20
N ASN A 283 -52.80 -54.25 22.36
CA ASN A 283 -53.82 -55.31 22.44
C ASN A 283 -54.18 -55.82 21.02
N GLY A 284 -54.71 -57.03 20.88
CA GLY A 284 -55.10 -57.61 19.58
C GLY A 284 -56.62 -57.70 19.37
N VAL A 285 -57.11 -57.37 18.17
CA VAL A 285 -58.51 -57.58 17.77
C VAL A 285 -58.56 -58.31 16.43
N LYS A 286 -59.21 -59.48 16.41
CA LYS A 286 -59.57 -60.19 15.17
C LYS A 286 -61.00 -60.69 15.29
N ARG A 287 -61.87 -60.25 14.38
CA ARG A 287 -63.29 -60.63 14.33
C ARG A 287 -63.42 -62.03 13.71
N GLN A 288 -64.20 -62.90 14.34
CA GLN A 288 -64.69 -64.15 13.76
C GLN A 288 -66.22 -64.11 13.79
N GLY A 289 -66.86 -64.70 12.78
CA GLY A 289 -68.30 -64.85 12.72
C GLY A 289 -68.74 -65.52 11.43
N SER A 290 -69.15 -66.78 11.52
CA SER A 290 -70.13 -67.46 10.65
C SER A 290 -70.52 -68.79 11.31
N SER A 291 -71.71 -69.30 10.99
CA SER A 291 -72.50 -70.14 11.90
C SER A 291 -73.15 -71.36 11.24
N ALA A 292 -73.19 -72.46 12.01
CA ALA A 292 -74.26 -73.47 12.10
C ALA A 292 -74.60 -74.41 10.90
N GLY A 293 -75.17 -75.59 11.25
CA GLY A 293 -75.71 -76.63 10.35
C GLY A 293 -74.79 -77.85 10.22
N ASP A 294 -74.76 -78.84 11.13
CA ASP A 294 -75.81 -79.78 11.61
C ASP A 294 -76.22 -80.87 10.59
N THR A 295 -75.93 -82.13 10.94
CA THR A 295 -76.61 -83.35 10.45
C THR A 295 -76.22 -84.58 11.29
N GLY A 296 -77.16 -85.07 12.10
CA GLY A 296 -77.32 -86.46 12.53
C GLY A 296 -78.83 -86.74 12.59
N GLY A 297 -79.40 -87.93 12.38
CA GLY A 297 -78.87 -89.29 12.48
C GLY A 297 -79.95 -90.11 13.21
N GLY A 298 -80.62 -91.04 12.53
CA GLY A 298 -81.75 -91.80 13.10
C GLY A 298 -82.10 -93.06 12.30
N GLU A 299 -82.42 -94.15 13.02
CA GLU A 299 -82.72 -95.49 12.49
C GLU A 299 -84.27 -95.79 12.45
N PRO A 300 -84.77 -97.05 12.58
CA PRO A 300 -85.54 -97.81 11.57
C PRO A 300 -87.07 -97.91 11.94
N PRO A 301 -87.96 -98.88 11.54
CA PRO A 301 -87.78 -100.18 10.84
C PRO A 301 -88.88 -100.69 9.85
N GLY A 302 -88.64 -101.89 9.27
CA GLY A 302 -89.63 -102.99 9.35
C GLY A 302 -90.49 -103.42 8.14
N LEU A 303 -90.14 -104.60 7.59
CA LEU A 303 -91.04 -105.73 7.22
C LEU A 303 -92.02 -105.70 5.98
N VAL A 304 -91.59 -106.39 4.90
CA VAL A 304 -92.29 -107.41 4.05
C VAL A 304 -93.79 -107.28 3.67
N GLY A 305 -94.09 -107.19 2.36
CA GLY A 305 -95.40 -107.59 1.77
C GLY A 305 -95.64 -107.16 0.30
N LEU A 306 -95.88 -108.12 -0.62
CA LEU A 306 -96.22 -107.97 -2.06
C LEU A 306 -97.75 -107.78 -2.31
N PRO A 307 -98.30 -107.50 -3.53
CA PRO A 307 -97.67 -107.32 -4.87
C PRO A 307 -98.18 -106.14 -5.78
N ASP A 308 -97.43 -105.90 -6.87
CA ASP A 308 -97.79 -105.39 -8.23
C ASP A 308 -98.50 -104.04 -8.52
N GLU A 309 -99.16 -103.34 -7.59
CA GLU A 309 -99.58 -101.93 -7.88
C GLU A 309 -98.54 -100.90 -7.41
N ALA A 310 -97.80 -101.20 -6.34
CA ALA A 310 -96.78 -100.32 -5.78
C ALA A 310 -95.66 -99.97 -6.78
N ALA A 311 -95.25 -100.91 -7.62
CA ALA A 311 -94.14 -100.71 -8.58
C ALA A 311 -94.43 -99.64 -9.65
N ARG A 312 -95.71 -99.35 -9.95
CA ARG A 312 -96.08 -98.25 -10.86
C ARG A 312 -96.08 -96.91 -10.13
N ALA A 313 -96.63 -96.86 -8.92
CA ALA A 313 -96.59 -95.68 -8.07
C ALA A 313 -95.15 -95.26 -7.75
N GLU A 314 -94.27 -96.22 -7.44
CA GLU A 314 -92.85 -95.99 -7.17
C GLU A 314 -92.11 -95.45 -8.40
N VAL A 315 -92.43 -95.94 -9.62
CA VAL A 315 -91.86 -95.39 -10.87
C VAL A 315 -92.34 -93.96 -11.13
N ASP A 316 -93.60 -93.63 -10.84
CA ASP A 316 -94.11 -92.26 -11.01
C ASP A 316 -93.63 -91.31 -9.90
N GLU A 317 -93.37 -91.81 -8.69
CA GLU A 317 -92.69 -91.05 -7.62
C GLU A 317 -91.20 -90.83 -7.93
N LEU A 318 -90.52 -91.81 -8.53
CA LEU A 318 -89.16 -91.65 -9.06
C LEU A 318 -89.11 -90.64 -10.23
N ARG A 319 -90.16 -90.57 -11.08
CA ARG A 319 -90.29 -89.51 -12.09
C ARG A 319 -90.54 -88.15 -11.45
N ALA A 320 -91.39 -88.05 -10.43
CA ALA A 320 -91.66 -86.80 -9.71
C ALA A 320 -90.45 -86.29 -8.90
N THR A 321 -89.59 -87.18 -8.39
CA THR A 321 -88.30 -86.80 -7.77
C THR A 321 -87.25 -86.44 -8.81
N ALA A 322 -87.21 -87.11 -9.97
CA ALA A 322 -86.35 -86.71 -11.08
C ALA A 322 -86.72 -85.34 -11.67
N LEU A 323 -88.02 -85.03 -11.78
CA LEU A 323 -88.50 -83.71 -12.21
C LEU A 323 -88.12 -82.63 -11.20
N ARG A 324 -88.39 -82.81 -9.91
CA ARG A 324 -87.96 -81.86 -8.85
C ARG A 324 -86.45 -81.61 -8.88
N ARG A 325 -85.63 -82.67 -9.00
CA ARG A 325 -84.17 -82.54 -9.16
C ARG A 325 -83.76 -81.81 -10.44
N SER A 326 -84.55 -81.90 -11.53
CA SER A 326 -84.28 -81.15 -12.75
C SER A 326 -84.63 -79.66 -12.62
N GLU A 327 -85.70 -79.34 -11.89
CA GLU A 327 -86.09 -77.97 -11.55
C GLU A 327 -85.06 -77.34 -10.61
N GLU A 328 -84.65 -78.03 -9.55
CA GLU A 328 -83.55 -77.64 -8.65
C GLU A 328 -82.24 -77.40 -9.42
N LEU A 329 -81.88 -78.28 -10.36
CA LEU A 329 -80.70 -78.09 -11.21
C LEU A 329 -80.81 -76.88 -12.13
N ASP A 330 -82.01 -76.56 -12.63
CA ASP A 330 -82.23 -75.38 -13.46
C ASP A 330 -82.26 -74.08 -12.63
N ASP A 331 -82.74 -74.10 -11.40
CA ASP A 331 -82.59 -72.98 -10.45
C ASP A 331 -81.12 -72.75 -10.08
N MET A 332 -80.38 -73.80 -9.72
CA MET A 332 -78.93 -73.70 -9.49
C MET A 332 -78.17 -73.23 -10.74
N ARG A 333 -78.66 -73.51 -11.97
CA ARG A 333 -78.10 -72.97 -13.21
C ARG A 333 -78.41 -71.48 -13.40
N ARG A 334 -79.62 -71.03 -13.02
CA ARG A 334 -80.03 -69.61 -13.04
C ARG A 334 -79.19 -68.81 -12.04
N GLU A 335 -79.06 -69.28 -10.80
CA GLU A 335 -78.21 -68.67 -9.76
C GLU A 335 -76.74 -68.61 -10.18
N ARG A 336 -76.21 -69.69 -10.77
CA ARG A 336 -74.83 -69.68 -11.32
C ARG A 336 -74.68 -68.73 -12.52
N ALA A 337 -75.75 -68.38 -13.21
CA ALA A 337 -75.73 -67.38 -14.29
C ALA A 337 -75.79 -65.95 -13.73
N THR A 338 -76.63 -65.67 -12.74
CA THR A 338 -76.70 -64.35 -12.07
C THR A 338 -75.40 -64.04 -11.34
N LEU A 339 -74.86 -64.98 -10.55
CA LEU A 339 -73.58 -64.82 -9.85
C LEU A 339 -72.40 -64.59 -10.81
N LYS A 340 -72.42 -65.21 -12.00
CA LYS A 340 -71.42 -64.93 -13.05
C LYS A 340 -71.57 -63.52 -13.61
N LEU A 341 -72.80 -63.09 -13.89
CA LEU A 341 -73.07 -61.72 -14.36
C LEU A 341 -72.61 -60.69 -13.32
N GLU A 342 -72.89 -60.93 -12.03
CA GLU A 342 -72.41 -60.10 -10.93
C GLU A 342 -70.88 -60.04 -10.86
N ILE A 343 -70.20 -61.19 -10.92
CA ILE A 343 -68.73 -61.26 -10.97
C ILE A 343 -68.17 -60.46 -12.16
N ASP A 344 -68.78 -60.57 -13.34
CA ASP A 344 -68.30 -59.87 -14.53
C ASP A 344 -68.60 -58.35 -14.46
N THR A 345 -69.71 -57.92 -13.86
CA THR A 345 -69.94 -56.49 -13.57
C THR A 345 -68.99 -55.92 -12.53
N LEU A 346 -68.67 -56.68 -11.48
CA LEU A 346 -67.68 -56.29 -10.46
C LEU A 346 -66.27 -56.23 -11.03
N ARG A 347 -65.90 -57.16 -11.94
CA ARG A 347 -64.65 -57.10 -12.70
C ARG A 347 -64.60 -55.88 -13.61
N GLY A 348 -65.70 -55.53 -14.29
CA GLY A 348 -65.80 -54.31 -15.09
C GLY A 348 -65.52 -53.05 -14.26
N LYS A 349 -66.11 -52.95 -13.07
CA LYS A 349 -65.86 -51.85 -12.11
C LYS A 349 -64.43 -51.83 -11.58
N LEU A 350 -63.80 -52.99 -11.37
CA LEU A 350 -62.41 -53.08 -10.92
C LEU A 350 -61.40 -52.65 -11.99
N VAL A 351 -61.71 -52.87 -13.28
CA VAL A 351 -60.86 -52.45 -14.40
C VAL A 351 -60.96 -50.95 -14.66
N ASN A 352 -62.17 -50.39 -14.58
CA ASN A 352 -62.42 -48.94 -14.73
C ASN A 352 -63.06 -48.39 -13.46
N ILE A 353 -62.24 -48.09 -12.45
CA ILE A 353 -62.67 -47.38 -11.24
C ILE A 353 -63.00 -45.92 -11.65
N PRO A 354 -64.21 -45.39 -11.36
CA PRO A 354 -64.58 -44.03 -11.70
C PRO A 354 -63.66 -42.99 -11.03
N GLU A 355 -63.37 -41.89 -11.73
CA GLU A 355 -62.59 -40.78 -11.16
C GLU A 355 -63.24 -40.20 -9.90
N ASP A 356 -64.57 -40.23 -9.80
CA ASP A 356 -65.33 -39.81 -8.62
C ASP A 356 -65.02 -40.68 -7.38
N GLU A 357 -64.92 -42.01 -7.53
CA GLU A 357 -64.55 -42.92 -6.43
C GLU A 357 -63.08 -42.71 -6.00
N ILE A 358 -62.20 -42.35 -6.94
CA ILE A 358 -60.81 -42.00 -6.66
C ILE A 358 -60.74 -40.63 -5.96
N ALA A 359 -61.54 -39.65 -6.38
CA ALA A 359 -61.64 -38.34 -5.75
C ALA A 359 -62.24 -38.41 -4.34
N GLU A 360 -63.17 -39.34 -4.09
CA GLU A 360 -63.70 -39.63 -2.76
C GLU A 360 -62.70 -40.41 -1.88
N SER A 361 -61.68 -41.05 -2.44
CA SER A 361 -60.66 -41.77 -1.66
C SER A 361 -59.99 -40.87 -0.62
N ALA A 362 -59.89 -41.36 0.61
CA ALA A 362 -59.26 -40.63 1.72
C ALA A 362 -57.79 -40.28 1.43
N LEU A 363 -57.08 -41.12 0.67
CA LEU A 363 -55.69 -40.87 0.26
C LEU A 363 -55.60 -39.72 -0.76
N PHE A 364 -56.52 -39.67 -1.74
CA PHE A 364 -56.56 -38.60 -2.71
C PHE A 364 -56.93 -37.26 -2.07
N ARG A 365 -57.95 -37.24 -1.20
CA ARG A 365 -58.32 -36.01 -0.46
C ARG A 365 -57.20 -35.52 0.47
N ALA A 366 -56.49 -36.43 1.15
CA ALA A 366 -55.32 -36.05 1.96
C ALA A 366 -54.19 -35.47 1.09
N MET A 367 -53.92 -36.06 -0.08
CA MET A 367 -52.92 -35.54 -1.02
C MET A 367 -53.34 -34.19 -1.63
N GLN A 368 -54.62 -34.02 -1.97
CA GLN A 368 -55.17 -32.76 -2.47
C GLN A 368 -55.09 -31.64 -1.41
N GLN A 369 -55.41 -31.95 -0.14
CA GLN A 369 -55.22 -31.02 0.98
C GLN A 369 -53.73 -30.66 1.17
N HIS A 370 -52.82 -31.63 1.04
CA HIS A 370 -51.38 -31.37 1.13
C HIS A 370 -50.88 -30.50 -0.04
N VAL A 371 -51.36 -30.71 -1.26
CA VAL A 371 -51.06 -29.85 -2.42
C VAL A 371 -51.61 -28.43 -2.22
N GLN A 372 -52.82 -28.27 -1.68
CA GLN A 372 -53.38 -26.96 -1.34
C GLN A 372 -52.57 -26.25 -0.24
N TYR A 373 -52.12 -26.99 0.78
CA TYR A 373 -51.25 -26.49 1.84
C TYR A 373 -49.90 -25.99 1.28
N LEU A 374 -49.22 -26.82 0.47
CA LEU A 374 -47.95 -26.47 -0.18
C LEU A 374 -48.10 -25.30 -1.17
N ALA A 375 -49.23 -25.20 -1.88
CA ALA A 375 -49.53 -24.06 -2.73
C ALA A 375 -49.74 -22.77 -1.92
N GLY A 376 -50.35 -22.88 -0.73
CA GLY A 376 -50.46 -21.79 0.24
C GLY A 376 -49.11 -21.33 0.76
N GLU A 377 -48.26 -22.25 1.24
CA GLU A 377 -46.89 -21.96 1.70
C GLU A 377 -46.04 -21.34 0.58
N TYR A 378 -46.15 -21.85 -0.66
CA TYR A 378 -45.45 -21.26 -1.80
C TYR A 378 -45.93 -19.84 -2.11
N ALA A 379 -47.24 -19.56 -2.00
CA ALA A 379 -47.79 -18.23 -2.19
C ALA A 379 -47.34 -17.25 -1.10
N THR A 380 -47.26 -17.69 0.17
CA THR A 380 -46.75 -16.84 1.26
C THR A 380 -45.25 -16.58 1.10
N LEU A 381 -44.44 -17.63 0.89
CA LEU A 381 -42.99 -17.52 0.66
C LEU A 381 -42.66 -16.66 -0.55
N LYS A 382 -43.44 -16.74 -1.63
CA LYS A 382 -43.30 -15.85 -2.79
C LYS A 382 -43.64 -14.41 -2.42
N GLY A 383 -44.73 -14.18 -1.66
CA GLY A 383 -45.08 -12.85 -1.18
C GLY A 383 -44.05 -12.24 -0.22
N ASP A 384 -43.38 -13.06 0.60
CA ASP A 384 -42.25 -12.64 1.43
C ASP A 384 -41.02 -12.31 0.58
N ALA A 385 -40.71 -13.11 -0.44
CA ALA A 385 -39.62 -12.83 -1.38
C ALA A 385 -39.88 -11.52 -2.17
N ASP A 386 -41.10 -11.32 -2.69
CA ASP A 386 -41.48 -10.10 -3.40
C ASP A 386 -41.44 -8.85 -2.49
N ARG A 387 -41.69 -9.00 -1.18
CA ARG A 387 -41.49 -7.92 -0.18
C ARG A 387 -40.01 -7.65 0.06
N ALA A 388 -39.23 -8.68 0.36
CA ALA A 388 -37.79 -8.55 0.63
C ALA A 388 -37.02 -7.99 -0.58
N MET A 389 -37.44 -8.29 -1.82
CA MET A 389 -36.87 -7.68 -3.01
C MET A 389 -37.16 -6.17 -3.09
N LYS A 390 -38.40 -5.74 -2.80
CA LYS A 390 -38.73 -4.30 -2.76
C LYS A 390 -37.97 -3.55 -1.67
N GLU A 391 -37.90 -4.11 -0.47
CA GLU A 391 -37.11 -3.53 0.64
C GLU A 391 -35.62 -3.44 0.26
N ALA A 392 -35.07 -4.45 -0.43
CA ALA A 392 -33.69 -4.41 -0.92
C ALA A 392 -33.46 -3.36 -2.01
N ASP A 393 -34.43 -3.13 -2.90
CA ASP A 393 -34.33 -2.11 -3.95
C ASP A 393 -34.53 -0.69 -3.38
N GLU A 394 -35.48 -0.48 -2.47
CA GLU A 394 -35.65 0.79 -1.72
C GLU A 394 -34.38 1.14 -0.90
N LEU A 395 -33.73 0.15 -0.28
CA LEU A 395 -32.45 0.35 0.41
C LEU A 395 -31.29 0.65 -0.54
N ARG A 396 -31.28 0.10 -1.77
CA ARG A 396 -30.28 0.43 -2.80
C ARG A 396 -30.46 1.86 -3.30
N GLU A 397 -31.67 2.24 -3.68
CA GLU A 397 -31.99 3.61 -4.10
C GLU A 397 -31.67 4.62 -2.99
N GLY A 398 -32.00 4.30 -1.74
CA GLY A 398 -31.64 5.12 -0.57
C GLY A 398 -30.13 5.25 -0.35
N MET A 399 -29.36 4.17 -0.52
CA MET A 399 -27.89 4.21 -0.43
C MET A 399 -27.26 4.98 -1.58
N GLU A 400 -27.78 4.86 -2.80
CA GLU A 400 -27.32 5.62 -3.96
C GLU A 400 -27.62 7.12 -3.80
N ALA A 401 -28.84 7.50 -3.42
CA ALA A 401 -29.21 8.88 -3.13
C ALA A 401 -28.38 9.51 -2.00
N TYR A 402 -28.11 8.76 -0.92
CA TYR A 402 -27.22 9.21 0.15
C TYR A 402 -25.78 9.38 -0.34
N ARG A 403 -25.27 8.43 -1.15
CA ARG A 403 -23.92 8.51 -1.75
C ARG A 403 -23.80 9.71 -2.68
N GLU A 404 -24.80 9.98 -3.52
CA GLU A 404 -24.84 11.17 -4.37
C GLU A 404 -24.85 12.46 -3.55
N SER A 405 -25.66 12.54 -2.48
CA SER A 405 -25.67 13.70 -1.60
C SER A 405 -24.32 13.92 -0.92
N ALA A 406 -23.72 12.86 -0.36
CA ALA A 406 -22.41 12.94 0.29
C ALA A 406 -21.30 13.36 -0.70
N VAL A 407 -21.34 12.88 -1.94
CA VAL A 407 -20.41 13.30 -3.01
C VAL A 407 -20.65 14.75 -3.41
N ARG A 408 -21.91 15.19 -3.51
CA ARG A 408 -22.29 16.57 -3.84
C ARG A 408 -21.78 17.53 -2.76
N ASP A 409 -22.13 17.28 -1.50
CA ASP A 409 -21.71 18.10 -0.34
C ASP A 409 -20.18 18.16 -0.21
N ALA A 410 -19.48 17.03 -0.41
CA ALA A 410 -18.02 17.00 -0.42
C ALA A 410 -17.41 17.76 -1.61
N SER A 411 -18.06 17.72 -2.78
CA SER A 411 -17.62 18.47 -3.97
C SER A 411 -17.81 19.97 -3.78
N GLU A 412 -18.93 20.40 -3.20
CA GLU A 412 -19.22 21.80 -2.89
C GLU A 412 -18.21 22.35 -1.88
N GLN A 413 -18.00 21.64 -0.76
CA GLN A 413 -16.96 21.99 0.23
C GLN A 413 -15.55 22.04 -0.39
N ALA A 414 -15.21 21.10 -1.27
CA ALA A 414 -13.93 21.12 -1.98
C ALA A 414 -13.81 22.30 -2.97
N THR A 415 -14.90 22.75 -3.59
CA THR A 415 -14.88 23.97 -4.42
C THR A 415 -14.76 25.23 -3.57
N GLU A 416 -15.45 25.32 -2.43
CA GLU A 416 -15.37 26.47 -1.52
C GLU A 416 -13.97 26.60 -0.89
N LEU A 417 -13.35 25.49 -0.49
CA LEU A 417 -11.98 25.51 0.02
C LEU A 417 -10.99 25.94 -1.09
N ARG A 418 -11.18 25.50 -2.34
CA ARG A 418 -10.34 25.94 -3.46
C ARG A 418 -10.48 27.43 -3.77
N THR A 419 -11.70 28.00 -3.75
CA THR A 419 -11.88 29.44 -3.98
C THR A 419 -11.31 30.28 -2.85
N ARG A 420 -11.44 29.83 -1.58
CA ARG A 420 -10.79 30.46 -0.41
C ARG A 420 -9.26 30.42 -0.52
N VAL A 421 -8.67 29.28 -0.90
CA VAL A 421 -7.21 29.17 -1.13
C VAL A 421 -6.75 30.09 -2.25
N ALA A 422 -7.44 30.11 -3.40
CA ALA A 422 -7.09 31.00 -4.51
C ALA A 422 -7.17 32.50 -4.14
N ALA A 423 -8.15 32.89 -3.31
CA ALA A 423 -8.22 34.25 -2.77
C ALA A 423 -7.03 34.56 -1.85
N GLN A 424 -6.65 33.64 -0.95
CA GLN A 424 -5.49 33.81 -0.07
C GLN A 424 -4.16 33.82 -0.84
N GLU A 425 -4.02 33.03 -1.92
CA GLU A 425 -2.86 33.07 -2.80
C GLU A 425 -2.74 34.41 -3.54
N SER A 426 -3.87 34.96 -3.99
CA SER A 426 -3.94 36.31 -4.57
C SER A 426 -3.51 37.37 -3.57
N ASP A 427 -4.03 37.35 -2.34
CA ASP A 427 -3.64 38.30 -1.29
C ASP A 427 -2.17 38.14 -0.86
N LEU A 428 -1.65 36.91 -0.78
CA LEU A 428 -0.23 36.67 -0.54
C LEU A 428 0.65 37.19 -1.68
N SER A 429 0.19 37.12 -2.93
CA SER A 429 0.90 37.72 -4.07
C SER A 429 0.95 39.25 -3.95
N ARG A 430 -0.18 39.88 -3.61
CA ARG A 430 -0.30 41.33 -3.39
C ARG A 430 0.54 41.81 -2.21
N LEU A 431 0.57 41.06 -1.10
CA LEU A 431 1.42 41.39 0.05
C LEU A 431 2.91 41.22 -0.27
N ARG A 432 3.28 40.27 -1.14
CA ARG A 432 4.67 40.12 -1.62
C ARG A 432 5.08 41.29 -2.51
N THR A 433 4.26 41.71 -3.48
CA THR A 433 4.58 42.88 -4.31
C THR A 433 4.69 44.14 -3.45
N MET A 434 3.70 44.44 -2.59
CA MET A 434 3.76 45.61 -1.70
C MET A 434 4.99 45.61 -0.78
N ARG A 435 5.42 44.45 -0.29
CA ARG A 435 6.64 44.29 0.50
C ARG A 435 7.90 44.58 -0.33
N ASP A 436 7.95 44.09 -1.56
CA ASP A 436 9.12 44.24 -2.42
C ASP A 436 9.21 45.66 -3.00
N ASP A 437 8.08 46.31 -3.30
CA ASP A 437 7.97 47.74 -3.59
C ASP A 437 8.48 48.58 -2.39
N SER A 438 8.02 48.28 -1.18
CA SER A 438 8.47 48.96 0.05
C SER A 438 9.96 48.75 0.34
N ARG A 439 10.53 47.60 -0.05
CA ARG A 439 11.97 47.33 0.05
C ARG A 439 12.77 48.12 -0.97
N ALA A 440 12.24 48.28 -2.19
CA ALA A 440 12.83 49.15 -3.20
C ALA A 440 12.81 50.61 -2.76
N GLU A 441 11.68 51.13 -2.23
CA GLU A 441 11.58 52.47 -1.62
C GLU A 441 12.70 52.69 -0.58
N VAL A 442 12.87 51.75 0.36
CA VAL A 442 13.89 51.84 1.42
C VAL A 442 15.32 51.73 0.89
N ALA A 443 15.57 50.90 -0.13
CA ALA A 443 16.88 50.79 -0.76
C ALA A 443 17.28 52.09 -1.49
N GLU A 444 16.35 52.69 -2.25
CA GLU A 444 16.57 53.98 -2.89
C GLU A 444 16.81 55.11 -1.88
N LEU A 445 16.05 55.16 -0.79
CA LEU A 445 16.22 56.19 0.23
C LEU A 445 17.58 56.07 0.93
N ARG A 446 18.04 54.84 1.21
CA ARG A 446 19.38 54.59 1.77
C ARG A 446 20.50 55.01 0.83
N ALA A 447 20.41 54.69 -0.47
CA ALA A 447 21.38 55.16 -1.46
C ALA A 447 21.42 56.71 -1.50
N LYS A 448 20.25 57.35 -1.56
CA LYS A 448 20.11 58.82 -1.49
C LYS A 448 20.55 59.41 -0.15
N GLU A 449 20.79 58.62 0.89
CA GLU A 449 21.32 59.06 2.18
C GLU A 449 22.84 58.85 2.27
N SER A 450 23.39 57.74 1.75
CA SER A 450 24.83 57.55 1.60
C SER A 450 25.45 58.60 0.67
N ASP A 451 24.81 58.90 -0.45
CA ASP A 451 25.29 59.94 -1.39
C ASP A 451 25.38 61.32 -0.71
N LYS A 452 24.44 61.62 0.19
CA LYS A 452 24.44 62.86 0.99
C LYS A 452 25.50 62.82 2.09
N ALA A 453 25.74 61.67 2.71
CA ALA A 453 26.79 61.52 3.70
C ALA A 453 28.18 61.77 3.06
N HIS A 454 28.44 61.19 1.89
CA HIS A 454 29.65 61.45 1.12
C HIS A 454 29.79 62.94 0.72
N ALA A 455 28.73 63.55 0.19
CA ALA A 455 28.75 64.98 -0.16
C ALA A 455 28.98 65.90 1.08
N LEU A 456 28.47 65.53 2.25
CA LEU A 456 28.73 66.26 3.50
C LEU A 456 30.18 66.09 3.98
N ASP A 457 30.78 64.91 3.77
CA ASP A 457 32.16 64.65 4.13
C ASP A 457 33.16 65.36 3.20
N GLU A 458 32.90 65.37 1.89
CA GLU A 458 33.62 66.22 0.93
C GLU A 458 33.53 67.71 1.30
N LEU A 459 32.37 68.19 1.75
CA LEU A 459 32.23 69.57 2.24
C LEU A 459 33.00 69.82 3.55
N ARG A 460 33.08 68.84 4.46
CA ARG A 460 33.87 68.93 5.70
C ARG A 460 35.36 68.97 5.41
N THR A 461 35.87 68.10 4.55
CA THR A 461 37.29 68.09 4.16
C THR A 461 37.68 69.40 3.47
N LEU A 462 36.85 69.92 2.55
CA LEU A 462 37.05 71.24 1.94
C LEU A 462 36.98 72.40 2.95
N ALA A 463 36.08 72.36 3.93
CA ALA A 463 36.00 73.36 4.99
C ALA A 463 37.24 73.33 5.91
N ASN A 464 37.72 72.15 6.26
CA ASN A 464 38.93 71.96 7.05
C ASN A 464 40.19 72.43 6.31
N ALA A 465 40.32 72.10 5.02
CA ALA A 465 41.40 72.60 4.17
C ALA A 465 41.39 74.14 4.05
N ARG A 466 40.20 74.76 3.92
CA ARG A 466 40.04 76.22 3.97
C ARG A 466 40.44 76.80 5.34
N LYS A 467 40.02 76.18 6.45
CA LYS A 467 40.37 76.59 7.82
C LYS A 467 41.88 76.52 8.08
N ALA A 468 42.55 75.46 7.61
CA ALA A 468 44.00 75.32 7.68
C ALA A 468 44.72 76.42 6.86
N ARG A 469 44.25 76.70 5.64
CA ARG A 469 44.82 77.75 4.79
C ARG A 469 44.62 79.16 5.36
N LEU A 470 43.47 79.44 5.98
CA LEU A 470 43.23 80.69 6.70
C LEU A 470 44.18 80.84 7.90
N ARG A 471 44.37 79.80 8.71
CA ARG A 471 45.36 79.79 9.80
C ARG A 471 46.78 80.07 9.32
N ALA A 472 47.17 79.52 8.16
CA ALA A 472 48.47 79.79 7.54
C ALA A 472 48.62 81.27 7.14
N TYR A 473 47.64 81.84 6.42
CA TYR A 473 47.64 83.27 6.08
C TYR A 473 47.59 84.19 7.33
N GLU A 474 46.90 83.80 8.40
CA GLU A 474 46.95 84.51 9.68
C GLU A 474 48.35 84.46 10.31
N SER A 475 49.10 83.35 10.18
CA SER A 475 50.50 83.27 10.64
C SER A 475 51.40 84.19 9.80
N GLU A 476 51.25 84.19 8.48
CA GLU A 476 52.00 85.07 7.58
C GLU A 476 51.72 86.56 7.86
N LEU A 477 50.44 86.94 8.00
CA LEU A 477 50.03 88.29 8.38
C LEU A 477 50.57 88.70 9.76
N ARG A 478 50.61 87.78 10.73
CA ARG A 478 51.25 88.02 12.04
C ARG A 478 52.75 88.31 11.88
N ARG A 479 53.49 87.47 11.16
CA ARG A 479 54.93 87.66 10.89
C ARG A 479 55.22 88.98 10.18
N VAL A 480 54.46 89.34 9.14
CA VAL A 480 54.63 90.60 8.39
C VAL A 480 54.31 91.82 9.27
N ARG A 481 53.31 91.74 10.17
CA ARG A 481 53.01 92.83 11.13
C ARG A 481 54.13 93.03 12.15
N ILE A 482 54.74 91.94 12.64
CA ILE A 482 55.90 92.00 13.54
C ILE A 482 57.12 92.58 12.80
N GLY A 483 57.41 92.10 11.58
CA GLY A 483 58.50 92.61 10.74
C GLY A 483 58.38 94.12 10.46
N ARG A 484 57.19 94.61 10.09
CA ARG A 484 56.92 96.04 9.89
C ARG A 484 56.99 96.90 11.16
N ALA A 485 56.92 96.31 12.36
CA ALA A 485 57.18 97.02 13.61
C ALA A 485 58.69 97.12 13.87
N ALA A 486 59.42 96.03 13.63
CA ALA A 486 60.89 96.01 13.73
C ALA A 486 61.56 96.98 12.74
N GLU A 487 61.09 97.04 11.49
CA GLU A 487 61.55 98.00 10.45
C GLU A 487 61.40 99.47 10.87
N LYS A 488 60.50 99.78 11.81
CA LYS A 488 60.26 101.15 12.31
C LYS A 488 61.06 101.50 13.57
N GLY A 489 61.85 100.57 14.11
CA GLY A 489 62.60 100.76 15.36
C GLY A 489 61.74 100.79 16.63
N ASP A 490 60.47 100.35 16.54
CA ASP A 490 59.51 100.31 17.65
C ASP A 490 59.68 99.02 18.48
N ALA A 491 60.66 99.02 19.39
CA ALA A 491 60.98 97.84 20.20
C ALA A 491 59.84 97.41 21.13
N GLU A 492 59.15 98.36 21.77
CA GLU A 492 58.01 98.09 22.64
C GLU A 492 56.82 97.52 21.84
N GLY A 493 56.56 98.06 20.65
CA GLY A 493 55.53 97.53 19.75
C GLY A 493 55.89 96.21 19.06
N VAL A 494 57.16 95.78 19.05
CA VAL A 494 57.54 94.41 18.70
C VAL A 494 57.24 93.47 19.87
N GLU A 495 57.70 93.79 21.08
CA GLU A 495 57.43 92.97 22.28
C GLU A 495 55.93 92.77 22.54
N LEU A 496 55.13 93.82 22.43
CA LEU A 496 53.69 93.75 22.66
C LEU A 496 53.00 92.83 21.64
N ARG A 497 53.40 92.89 20.36
CA ARG A 497 52.83 92.03 19.30
C ARG A 497 53.32 90.58 19.37
N VAL A 498 54.50 90.35 19.94
CA VAL A 498 54.99 88.99 20.26
C VAL A 498 54.19 88.41 21.43
N ARG A 499 54.03 89.16 22.54
CA ARG A 499 53.19 88.74 23.68
C ARG A 499 51.73 88.50 23.29
N GLU A 500 51.16 89.31 22.41
CA GLU A 500 49.81 89.08 21.86
C GLU A 500 49.74 87.81 21.00
N ALA A 501 50.80 87.48 20.25
CA ALA A 501 50.87 86.26 19.46
C ALA A 501 51.02 85.00 20.34
N GLU A 502 51.84 85.08 21.40
CA GLU A 502 52.02 84.04 22.41
C GLU A 502 50.71 83.80 23.17
N ALA A 503 50.08 84.85 23.72
CA ALA A 503 48.80 84.74 24.42
C ALA A 503 47.64 84.27 23.52
N LYS A 504 47.68 84.54 22.20
CA LYS A 504 46.70 83.96 21.25
C LYS A 504 47.01 82.49 20.98
N ALA A 505 48.27 82.09 20.87
CA ALA A 505 48.66 80.69 20.70
C ALA A 505 48.31 79.84 21.93
N GLU A 506 48.52 80.36 23.14
CA GLU A 506 48.12 79.71 24.40
C GLU A 506 46.58 79.53 24.47
N ARG A 507 45.79 80.52 24.05
CA ARG A 507 44.33 80.39 23.94
C ARG A 507 43.87 79.43 22.85
N GLU A 508 44.58 79.36 21.73
CA GLU A 508 44.28 78.41 20.64
C GLU A 508 44.66 76.98 21.04
N ALA A 509 45.70 76.78 21.87
CA ALA A 509 46.07 75.49 22.46
C ALA A 509 45.11 75.06 23.58
N ALA A 510 44.67 75.99 24.44
CA ALA A 510 43.70 75.71 25.51
C ALA A 510 42.26 75.50 25.04
N ALA A 511 41.97 75.72 23.75
CA ALA A 511 40.63 75.59 23.15
C ALA A 511 40.52 74.40 22.18
N GLY A 512 41.46 73.45 22.23
CA GLY A 512 41.52 72.31 21.31
C GLY A 512 41.68 70.98 22.04
N ASP A 513 40.69 70.59 22.85
CA ASP A 513 40.66 69.27 23.52
C ASP A 513 39.23 68.82 23.95
N ASP A 514 38.19 69.12 23.15
CA ASP A 514 36.78 68.89 23.52
C ASP A 514 35.92 68.29 22.37
N ASP A 515 36.57 67.77 21.31
CA ASP A 515 35.88 67.21 20.12
C ASP A 515 36.55 65.87 19.68
N GLU A 516 36.82 64.98 20.64
CA GLU A 516 37.06 63.56 20.37
C GLU A 516 35.73 62.81 20.32
N MET A 517 35.32 62.35 19.13
CA MET A 517 34.71 61.02 18.94
C MET A 517 34.86 60.52 17.50
N GLU A 518 35.49 59.35 17.39
CA GLU A 518 35.47 58.37 16.28
C GLU A 518 36.10 58.71 14.91
N GLU A 519 37.20 57.99 14.68
CA GLU A 519 37.65 57.35 13.42
C GLU A 519 38.26 58.20 12.28
N GLY A 520 39.55 57.93 12.03
CA GLY A 520 40.22 58.31 10.78
C GLY A 520 41.65 58.82 10.96
N GLU A 521 42.60 57.94 11.32
CA GLU A 521 44.03 58.27 11.24
C GLU A 521 44.41 58.56 9.77
N VAL A 522 44.50 59.84 9.43
CA VAL A 522 45.19 60.31 8.23
C VAL A 522 46.53 60.85 8.68
N GLU A 523 47.55 59.99 8.63
CA GLU A 523 48.95 60.41 8.70
C GLU A 523 49.21 61.37 7.53
N VAL A 524 49.20 62.68 7.82
CA VAL A 524 49.72 63.69 6.89
C VAL A 524 51.23 63.57 6.92
N GLY A 525 51.76 62.65 6.11
CA GLY A 525 53.18 62.36 6.01
C GLY A 525 53.99 63.63 5.75
N GLU A 526 55.09 63.79 6.49
CA GLU A 526 56.01 64.93 6.38
C GLU A 526 56.58 65.08 4.94
N ASP A 527 56.55 64.00 4.17
CA ASP A 527 56.92 63.90 2.75
C ASP A 527 56.21 64.90 1.84
N ASP A 528 54.92 65.21 2.05
CA ASP A 528 54.18 66.16 1.20
C ASP A 528 54.62 67.62 1.44
N VAL A 529 55.00 67.94 2.68
CA VAL A 529 55.58 69.25 3.04
C VAL A 529 57.00 69.37 2.50
N VAL A 530 57.79 68.29 2.58
CA VAL A 530 59.12 68.20 1.95
C VAL A 530 59.01 68.33 0.42
N ALA A 531 57.99 67.74 -0.20
CA ALA A 531 57.73 67.86 -1.64
C ALA A 531 57.44 69.31 -2.06
N ASP A 532 56.50 70.02 -1.40
CA ASP A 532 56.21 71.43 -1.73
C ASP A 532 57.40 72.36 -1.41
N LEU A 533 58.13 72.13 -0.32
CA LEU A 533 59.36 72.86 -0.03
C LEU A 533 60.44 72.62 -1.09
N SER A 534 60.62 71.37 -1.57
CA SER A 534 61.56 71.06 -2.65
C SER A 534 61.16 71.69 -3.99
N ALA A 535 59.86 71.78 -4.28
CA ALA A 535 59.33 72.43 -5.48
C ALA A 535 59.54 73.95 -5.43
N ARG A 536 59.33 74.59 -4.26
CA ARG A 536 59.63 76.01 -4.03
C ARG A 536 61.14 76.29 -4.12
N LEU A 537 61.97 75.39 -3.59
CA LEU A 537 63.43 75.52 -3.63
C LEU A 537 63.96 75.43 -5.08
N LYS A 538 63.52 74.44 -5.88
CA LYS A 538 63.80 74.38 -7.33
C LYS A 538 63.35 75.64 -8.09
N LYS A 539 62.22 76.23 -7.69
CA LYS A 539 61.71 77.46 -8.31
C LYS A 539 62.57 78.69 -7.94
N ALA A 540 63.13 78.72 -6.74
CA ALA A 540 64.09 79.74 -6.31
C ALA A 540 65.46 79.56 -6.98
N GLU A 541 65.96 78.33 -7.11
CA GLU A 541 67.19 78.00 -7.85
C GLU A 541 67.10 78.42 -9.32
N GLY A 542 65.95 78.19 -9.97
CA GLY A 542 65.69 78.66 -11.34
C GLY A 542 65.73 80.18 -11.49
N LEU A 543 65.26 80.94 -10.49
CA LEU A 543 65.33 82.41 -10.48
C LEU A 543 66.76 82.92 -10.23
N LEU A 544 67.54 82.24 -9.39
CA LEU A 544 68.96 82.56 -9.17
C LEU A 544 69.81 82.27 -10.42
N LEU A 545 69.51 81.20 -11.17
CA LEU A 545 70.14 80.93 -12.46
C LEU A 545 69.80 82.00 -13.51
N ALA A 546 68.53 82.43 -13.59
CA ALA A 546 68.11 83.51 -14.50
C ALA A 546 68.76 84.86 -14.16
N LEU A 547 68.88 85.21 -12.88
CA LEU A 547 69.66 86.39 -12.44
C LEU A 547 71.16 86.24 -12.73
N GLY A 548 71.69 85.02 -12.66
CA GLY A 548 73.06 84.70 -13.04
C GLY A 548 73.33 84.86 -14.55
N GLU A 549 72.36 84.57 -15.41
CA GLU A 549 72.42 84.87 -16.85
C GLU A 549 72.31 86.38 -17.09
N GLN A 550 71.37 87.08 -16.46
CA GLN A 550 71.25 88.55 -16.58
C GLN A 550 72.53 89.29 -16.16
N LEU A 551 73.25 88.81 -15.14
CA LEU A 551 74.56 89.35 -14.74
C LEU A 551 75.68 89.02 -15.72
N LYS A 552 75.64 87.85 -16.38
CA LYS A 552 76.58 87.51 -17.47
C LYS A 552 76.31 88.35 -18.73
N ASP A 553 75.05 88.63 -19.04
CA ASP A 553 74.67 89.51 -20.15
C ASP A 553 75.08 90.97 -19.88
N TYR A 554 74.96 91.46 -18.64
CA TYR A 554 75.49 92.76 -18.22
C TYR A 554 77.03 92.82 -18.29
N ALA A 555 77.72 91.74 -17.92
CA ALA A 555 79.17 91.62 -18.06
C ALA A 555 79.61 91.55 -19.54
N ALA A 556 78.81 90.95 -20.42
CA ALA A 556 79.05 90.93 -21.86
C ALA A 556 78.81 92.31 -22.51
N GLN A 557 77.81 93.07 -22.07
CA GLN A 557 77.51 94.42 -22.58
C GLN A 557 78.49 95.50 -22.10
N THR A 558 79.26 95.24 -21.04
CA THR A 558 80.28 96.19 -20.53
C THR A 558 81.68 96.01 -21.16
N GLY A 559 81.85 95.05 -22.06
CA GLY A 559 83.09 94.86 -22.83
C GLY A 559 83.34 95.86 -23.98
N GLY A 560 82.64 97.01 -23.99
CA GLY A 560 82.51 97.87 -25.17
C GLY A 560 82.46 99.38 -24.90
N MET A 561 83.29 99.91 -24.00
CA MET A 561 83.52 101.37 -23.92
C MET A 561 84.99 101.73 -24.09
N SER A 562 85.27 102.52 -25.13
CA SER A 562 86.59 103.08 -25.45
C SER A 562 87.11 103.96 -24.32
N ALA A 563 88.41 103.88 -24.04
CA ALA A 563 89.09 104.83 -23.17
C ALA A 563 88.93 106.28 -23.70
N PRO A 564 88.63 107.27 -22.83
CA PRO A 564 88.62 108.68 -23.22
C PRO A 564 90.02 109.19 -23.57
N SER A 565 90.15 110.01 -24.61
CA SER A 565 91.45 110.57 -25.00
C SER A 565 91.88 111.73 -24.08
N ALA A 566 93.20 111.86 -23.87
CA ALA A 566 93.78 112.80 -22.90
C ALA A 566 93.48 114.29 -23.13
N GLN A 567 92.95 114.69 -24.30
CA GLN A 567 92.59 116.08 -24.58
C GLN A 567 91.25 116.50 -23.96
N GLN A 568 90.28 115.59 -23.82
CA GLN A 568 88.96 115.93 -23.27
C GLN A 568 88.99 116.23 -21.76
N LEU A 569 89.99 115.71 -21.05
CA LEU A 569 90.17 115.94 -19.61
C LEU A 569 90.72 117.36 -19.33
N ILE A 570 91.64 117.85 -20.18
CA ILE A 570 92.24 119.19 -20.06
C ILE A 570 91.20 120.30 -20.32
N ASP A 571 90.31 120.10 -21.30
CA ASP A 571 89.21 121.03 -21.59
C ASP A 571 88.16 121.08 -20.46
N SER A 572 88.04 120.00 -19.67
CA SER A 572 87.14 119.98 -18.51
C SER A 572 87.75 120.71 -17.29
N GLU A 573 89.06 120.57 -17.07
CA GLU A 573 89.74 121.21 -15.94
C GLU A 573 89.88 122.72 -16.13
N THR A 574 90.12 123.19 -17.37
CA THR A 574 90.20 124.62 -17.68
C THR A 574 88.87 125.35 -17.48
N ARG A 575 87.74 124.72 -17.82
CA ARG A 575 86.39 125.24 -17.53
C ARG A 575 86.12 125.33 -16.02
N ALA A 576 86.40 124.26 -15.28
CA ALA A 576 86.22 124.25 -13.82
C ALA A 576 87.02 125.36 -13.10
N ARG A 577 88.22 125.71 -13.59
CA ARG A 577 89.02 126.82 -13.06
C ARG A 577 88.45 128.21 -13.42
N ALA A 578 87.79 128.35 -14.57
CA ALA A 578 87.10 129.60 -14.94
C ALA A 578 85.85 129.84 -14.07
N ASP A 579 85.03 128.81 -13.87
CA ASP A 579 83.83 128.85 -13.03
C ASP A 579 84.16 129.19 -11.56
N LEU A 580 85.28 128.67 -11.05
CA LEU A 580 85.77 128.97 -9.69
C LEU A 580 86.12 130.46 -9.53
N ALA A 581 86.72 131.09 -10.54
CA ALA A 581 87.10 132.50 -10.51
C ALA A 581 85.86 133.43 -10.56
N GLU A 582 84.84 133.06 -11.33
CA GLU A 582 83.57 133.81 -11.35
C GLU A 582 82.83 133.69 -9.99
N ALA A 583 82.82 132.49 -9.40
CA ALA A 583 82.24 132.26 -8.07
C ALA A 583 82.93 133.12 -6.99
N GLN A 584 84.26 133.22 -7.00
CA GLN A 584 85.03 134.07 -6.08
C GLN A 584 84.67 135.56 -6.24
N GLN A 585 84.55 136.07 -7.48
CA GLN A 585 84.07 137.44 -7.71
C GLN A 585 82.60 137.66 -7.28
N ARG A 586 81.79 136.61 -7.22
CA ARG A 586 80.40 136.69 -6.74
C ARG A 586 80.33 136.73 -5.21
N ILE A 587 81.22 136.01 -4.53
CA ILE A 587 81.38 136.08 -3.06
C ILE A 587 81.83 137.48 -2.63
N VAL A 588 82.87 138.06 -3.24
CA VAL A 588 83.33 139.43 -2.90
C VAL A 588 82.22 140.48 -3.07
N ARG A 589 81.35 140.32 -4.09
CA ARG A 589 80.17 141.20 -4.29
C ARG A 589 79.08 141.01 -3.24
N LEU A 590 78.93 139.80 -2.69
CA LEU A 590 77.99 139.52 -1.61
C LEU A 590 78.55 139.97 -0.25
N GLU A 591 79.85 139.84 0.00
CA GLU A 591 80.54 140.37 1.17
C GLU A 591 80.48 141.91 1.24
N ALA A 592 80.48 142.60 0.09
CA ALA A 592 80.25 144.05 0.04
C ALA A 592 78.82 144.48 0.45
N ILE A 593 77.86 143.54 0.49
CA ILE A 593 76.44 143.79 0.85
C ILE A 593 76.10 143.20 2.24
N LEU A 594 76.74 142.10 2.62
CA LEU A 594 76.45 141.29 3.82
C LEU A 594 77.59 141.28 4.86
N GLY A 595 78.71 141.95 4.57
CA GLY A 595 79.82 142.11 5.50
C GLY A 595 79.47 142.98 6.72
N PRO A 596 80.38 143.08 7.71
CA PRO A 596 80.10 143.62 9.06
C PRO A 596 79.77 145.12 9.16
N GLY A 597 79.43 145.79 8.06
CA GLY A 597 78.88 147.15 8.00
C GLY A 597 77.49 147.27 7.33
N GLY A 598 76.81 146.14 7.08
CA GLY A 598 75.48 146.09 6.43
C GLY A 598 74.31 146.60 7.29
N ARG A 599 73.20 146.98 6.64
CA ARG A 599 72.02 147.62 7.27
C ARG A 599 71.26 146.67 8.22
N GLY A 600 70.93 147.14 9.42
CA GLY A 600 70.24 146.36 10.46
C GLY A 600 68.88 145.77 10.07
N ASP A 601 68.10 146.52 9.28
CA ASP A 601 66.74 146.13 8.85
C ASP A 601 66.70 144.76 8.13
N VAL A 602 67.79 144.39 7.44
CA VAL A 602 67.90 143.11 6.72
C VAL A 602 68.11 141.94 7.70
N ARG A 603 68.76 142.19 8.85
CA ARG A 603 69.01 141.16 9.87
C ARG A 603 67.75 140.82 10.65
N GLU A 604 66.95 141.82 11.03
CA GLU A 604 65.68 141.58 11.73
C GLU A 604 64.69 140.82 10.82
N LEU A 605 64.70 141.11 9.52
CA LEU A 605 63.94 140.33 8.52
C LEU A 605 64.46 138.89 8.39
N ALA A 606 65.78 138.66 8.45
CA ALA A 606 66.35 137.31 8.43
C ALA A 606 65.98 136.51 9.69
N GLU A 607 66.07 137.12 10.87
CA GLU A 607 65.71 136.48 12.15
C GLU A 607 64.19 136.16 12.20
N ARG A 608 63.31 137.05 11.72
CA ARG A 608 61.87 136.77 11.54
C ARG A 608 61.58 135.71 10.48
N LEU A 609 62.33 135.67 9.39
CA LEU A 609 62.21 134.63 8.36
C LEU A 609 62.57 133.25 8.95
N GLU A 610 63.65 133.19 9.73
CA GLU A 610 64.06 131.99 10.45
C GLU A 610 63.03 131.52 11.48
N GLU A 611 62.44 132.43 12.25
CA GLU A 611 61.36 132.11 13.20
C GLU A 611 60.13 131.57 12.47
N LYS A 612 59.69 132.23 11.39
CA LYS A 612 58.57 131.76 10.57
C LYS A 612 58.88 130.44 9.85
N GLN A 613 60.12 130.18 9.45
CA GLN A 613 60.53 128.85 8.95
C GLN A 613 60.52 127.78 10.05
N ARG A 614 60.85 128.11 11.31
CA ARG A 614 60.72 127.18 12.44
C ARG A 614 59.26 126.89 12.78
N GLU A 615 58.37 127.89 12.71
CA GLU A 615 56.92 127.68 12.83
C GLU A 615 56.36 126.83 11.67
N LEU A 616 56.72 127.16 10.42
CA LEU A 616 56.27 126.41 9.24
C LEU A 616 56.68 124.93 9.33
N LYS A 617 57.93 124.63 9.69
CA LYS A 617 58.41 123.25 9.88
C LYS A 617 57.67 122.52 11.00
N LYS A 618 57.30 123.19 12.09
CA LYS A 618 56.46 122.62 13.16
C LYS A 618 55.04 122.32 12.65
N ALA A 619 54.43 123.25 11.92
CA ALA A 619 53.11 123.06 11.32
C ALA A 619 53.10 121.93 10.28
N GLU A 620 54.09 121.88 9.39
CA GLU A 620 54.25 120.79 8.42
C GLU A 620 54.46 119.43 9.09
N ALA A 621 55.22 119.36 10.17
CA ALA A 621 55.39 118.13 10.95
C ALA A 621 54.08 117.71 11.64
N GLN A 622 53.31 118.66 12.16
CA GLN A 622 52.00 118.40 12.77
C GLN A 622 50.96 117.95 11.73
N VAL A 623 50.93 118.57 10.54
CA VAL A 623 50.09 118.16 9.42
C VAL A 623 50.45 116.74 8.99
N LYS A 624 51.73 116.45 8.71
CA LYS A 624 52.19 115.09 8.34
C LYS A 624 51.90 114.04 9.42
N GLY A 625 52.00 114.41 10.71
CA GLY A 625 51.58 113.56 11.82
C GLY A 625 50.08 113.26 11.81
N SER A 626 49.25 114.27 11.55
CA SER A 626 47.79 114.10 11.44
C SER A 626 47.37 113.31 10.19
N GLU A 627 48.05 113.49 9.06
CA GLU A 627 47.86 112.72 7.82
C GLU A 627 48.28 111.25 8.01
N ALA A 628 49.37 110.99 8.73
CA ALA A 628 49.76 109.62 9.07
C ALA A 628 48.72 108.95 9.98
N ALA A 629 48.20 109.68 10.99
CA ALA A 629 47.17 109.17 11.90
C ALA A 629 45.83 108.90 11.19
N THR A 630 45.35 109.81 10.34
CA THR A 630 44.11 109.58 9.58
C THR A 630 44.25 108.42 8.59
N ASN A 631 45.39 108.29 7.90
CA ASN A 631 45.65 107.14 7.03
C ASN A 631 45.72 105.80 7.81
N MET A 632 46.21 105.80 9.05
CA MET A 632 46.13 104.61 9.91
C MET A 632 44.69 104.27 10.30
N LEU A 633 43.88 105.27 10.67
CA LEU A 633 42.46 105.09 11.00
C LEU A 633 41.64 104.58 9.79
N TYR A 634 41.87 105.09 8.58
CA TYR A 634 41.24 104.53 7.37
C TYR A 634 41.63 103.06 7.17
N GLY A 635 42.92 102.73 7.32
CA GLY A 635 43.39 101.35 7.26
C GLY A 635 42.86 100.44 8.39
N GLU A 636 42.37 100.98 9.51
CA GLU A 636 41.66 100.24 10.56
C GLU A 636 40.17 100.09 10.25
N ILE A 637 39.52 101.13 9.72
CA ILE A 637 38.15 101.08 9.23
C ILE A 637 37.99 100.04 8.12
N ASP A 638 38.92 99.96 7.17
CA ASP A 638 38.89 98.93 6.10
C ASP A 638 39.06 97.50 6.66
N ARG A 639 39.92 97.32 7.67
CA ARG A 639 40.08 96.02 8.36
C ARG A 639 38.85 95.62 9.16
N LEU A 640 38.21 96.59 9.83
CA LEU A 640 36.97 96.35 10.56
C LEU A 640 35.82 96.09 9.59
N SER A 641 35.73 96.82 8.48
CA SER A 641 34.72 96.62 7.43
C SER A 641 34.84 95.23 6.80
N THR A 642 36.05 94.80 6.44
CA THR A 642 36.30 93.44 5.91
C THR A 642 36.05 92.34 6.95
N ALA A 643 36.38 92.56 8.23
CA ALA A 643 36.03 91.64 9.30
C ALA A 643 34.51 91.54 9.55
N TRP A 644 33.79 92.67 9.47
CA TRP A 644 32.33 92.71 9.57
C TRP A 644 31.66 92.02 8.38
N ALA A 645 32.13 92.24 7.14
CA ALA A 645 31.62 91.54 5.96
C ALA A 645 31.83 90.01 6.07
N ALA A 646 33.00 89.57 6.54
CA ALA A 646 33.26 88.15 6.77
C ALA A 646 32.40 87.56 7.90
N LEU A 647 32.10 88.33 8.95
CA LEU A 647 31.20 87.91 10.03
C LEU A 647 29.74 87.83 9.56
N ASP A 648 29.30 88.74 8.69
CA ASP A 648 27.96 88.74 8.11
C ASP A 648 27.77 87.58 7.11
N GLU A 649 28.77 87.29 6.28
CA GLU A 649 28.79 86.10 5.42
C GLU A 649 28.79 84.80 6.24
N GLN A 650 29.54 84.74 7.35
CA GLN A 650 29.47 83.61 8.27
C GLN A 650 28.09 83.48 8.95
N ASN A 651 27.50 84.58 9.42
CA ASN A 651 26.18 84.57 10.07
C ASN A 651 25.08 84.16 9.10
N SER A 652 25.06 84.72 7.88
CA SER A 652 24.11 84.29 6.84
C SER A 652 24.27 82.80 6.51
N SER A 653 25.50 82.29 6.36
CA SER A 653 25.73 80.85 6.14
C SER A 653 25.20 79.96 7.27
N LYS A 654 25.34 80.40 8.54
CA LYS A 654 24.77 79.70 9.71
C LYS A 654 23.24 79.73 9.70
N VAL A 655 22.63 80.86 9.35
CA VAL A 655 21.17 80.98 9.22
C VAL A 655 20.64 80.04 8.12
N PHE A 656 21.30 79.96 6.95
CA PHE A 656 20.93 79.02 5.90
C PHE A 656 21.09 77.55 6.33
N ASN A 657 22.18 77.22 7.05
CA ASN A 657 22.39 75.87 7.58
C ASN A 657 21.33 75.48 8.62
N LEU A 658 20.94 76.41 9.51
CA LEU A 658 19.86 76.18 10.47
C LEU A 658 18.51 75.97 9.77
N ALA A 659 18.18 76.80 8.78
CA ALA A 659 16.96 76.62 7.98
C ALA A 659 16.93 75.26 7.25
N ALA A 660 18.07 74.82 6.71
CA ALA A 660 18.19 73.49 6.07
C ALA A 660 18.05 72.33 7.08
N LEU A 661 18.52 72.49 8.31
CA LEU A 661 18.33 71.52 9.39
C LEU A 661 16.87 71.48 9.86
N GLU A 662 16.20 72.62 9.99
CA GLU A 662 14.76 72.69 10.30
C GLU A 662 13.92 72.00 9.21
N GLU A 663 14.22 72.25 7.93
CA GLU A 663 13.55 71.57 6.82
C GLU A 663 13.80 70.05 6.85
N LYS A 664 15.03 69.61 7.19
CA LYS A 664 15.35 68.19 7.38
C LYS A 664 14.54 67.57 8.53
N ILE A 665 14.40 68.27 9.66
CA ILE A 665 13.59 67.82 10.80
C ILE A 665 12.12 67.72 10.41
N GLN A 666 11.58 68.66 9.63
CA GLN A 666 10.21 68.59 9.10
C GLN A 666 10.01 67.38 8.18
N ARG A 667 10.96 67.09 7.28
CA ARG A 667 10.91 65.90 6.40
C ARG A 667 10.93 64.60 7.21
N LEU A 668 11.84 64.46 8.18
CA LEU A 668 11.93 63.28 9.06
C LEU A 668 10.65 63.09 9.90
N ASN A 669 10.04 64.16 10.40
CA ASN A 669 8.76 64.09 11.10
C ASN A 669 7.61 63.63 10.18
N ALA A 670 7.59 64.08 8.92
CA ALA A 670 6.61 63.62 7.93
C ALA A 670 6.81 62.15 7.53
N GLU A 671 8.06 61.69 7.42
CA GLU A 671 8.39 60.28 7.17
C GLU A 671 8.01 59.38 8.36
N LYS A 672 8.30 59.82 9.59
CA LYS A 672 7.84 59.16 10.82
C LYS A 672 6.32 59.06 10.88
N ALA A 673 5.59 60.13 10.59
CA ALA A 673 4.13 60.10 10.55
C ALA A 673 3.59 59.12 9.48
N LYS A 674 4.27 58.97 8.34
CA LYS A 674 3.94 57.96 7.33
C LYS A 674 4.26 56.54 7.82
N SER A 675 5.39 56.30 8.48
CA SER A 675 5.72 54.97 9.03
C SER A 675 4.77 54.55 10.15
N ASP A 676 4.40 55.47 11.04
CA ASP A 676 3.46 55.21 12.13
C ASP A 676 2.07 54.87 11.58
N ASN A 677 1.59 55.61 10.57
CA ASN A 677 0.33 55.29 9.86
C ASN A 677 0.39 53.92 9.15
N ARG A 678 1.49 53.59 8.47
CA ARG A 678 1.72 52.25 7.87
C ARG A 678 1.68 51.17 8.98
N TYR A 679 2.37 51.38 10.10
CA TYR A 679 2.40 50.46 11.24
C TYR A 679 1.00 50.19 11.81
N PHE A 680 0.24 51.23 12.17
CA PHE A 680 -1.12 51.06 12.71
C PHE A 680 -2.08 50.41 11.70
N SER A 681 -1.92 50.66 10.39
CA SER A 681 -2.65 49.96 9.34
C SER A 681 -2.33 48.46 9.33
N THR A 682 -1.05 48.09 9.35
CA THR A 682 -0.62 46.68 9.39
C THR A 682 -1.02 45.96 10.67
N MET A 683 -1.01 46.64 11.83
CA MET A 683 -1.49 46.05 13.09
C MET A 683 -2.99 45.77 13.06
N ARG A 684 -3.83 46.68 12.53
CA ARG A 684 -5.27 46.41 12.34
C ARG A 684 -5.52 45.21 11.41
N GLN A 685 -4.74 45.08 10.34
CA GLN A 685 -4.83 43.92 9.44
C GLN A 685 -4.41 42.62 10.13
N LYS A 686 -3.31 42.63 10.89
CA LYS A 686 -2.88 41.51 11.72
C LYS A 686 -3.98 41.11 12.71
N ASP A 687 -4.59 42.06 13.42
CA ASP A 687 -5.62 41.76 14.41
C ASP A 687 -6.90 41.20 13.76
N SER A 688 -7.26 41.65 12.55
CA SER A 688 -8.30 41.01 11.72
C SER A 688 -7.95 39.56 11.41
N LEU A 689 -6.75 39.31 10.87
CA LEU A 689 -6.28 37.96 10.54
C LEU A 689 -6.19 37.04 11.76
N VAL A 690 -5.81 37.56 12.94
CA VAL A 690 -5.83 36.80 14.20
C VAL A 690 -7.26 36.43 14.61
N SER A 691 -8.21 37.36 14.45
CA SER A 691 -9.63 37.09 14.73
C SER A 691 -10.22 36.04 13.77
N GLU A 692 -9.89 36.11 12.48
CA GLU A 692 -10.29 35.16 11.44
C GLU A 692 -9.67 33.78 11.72
N ASN A 693 -8.39 33.72 12.09
CA ASN A 693 -7.70 32.49 12.45
C ASN A 693 -8.34 31.84 13.70
N SER A 694 -8.74 32.63 14.70
CA SER A 694 -9.50 32.16 15.87
C SER A 694 -10.84 31.51 15.47
N VAL A 695 -11.56 32.10 14.51
CA VAL A 695 -12.82 31.54 13.98
C VAL A 695 -12.56 30.27 13.18
N LEU A 696 -11.52 30.24 12.34
CA LEU A 696 -11.15 29.06 11.54
C LEU A 696 -10.71 27.89 12.42
N ASN A 697 -9.94 28.13 13.50
CA ASN A 697 -9.57 27.08 14.45
C ASN A 697 -10.79 26.49 15.16
N LYS A 698 -11.72 27.33 15.63
CA LYS A 698 -13.00 26.87 16.21
C LYS A 698 -13.88 26.09 15.21
N LEU A 699 -13.79 26.41 13.92
CA LEU A 699 -14.47 25.65 12.88
C LEU A 699 -13.76 24.30 12.64
N ALA A 700 -12.43 24.28 12.60
CA ALA A 700 -11.63 23.07 12.46
C ALA A 700 -11.86 22.10 13.64
N GLU A 701 -11.89 22.59 14.88
CA GLU A 701 -12.24 21.82 16.09
C GLU A 701 -13.63 21.18 15.97
N LYS A 702 -14.64 21.93 15.49
CA LYS A 702 -15.99 21.40 15.25
C LYS A 702 -16.04 20.35 14.14
N GLN A 703 -15.25 20.50 13.08
CA GLN A 703 -15.19 19.49 12.01
C GLN A 703 -14.44 18.24 12.50
N GLN A 704 -13.38 18.40 13.29
CA GLN A 704 -12.65 17.29 13.93
C GLN A 704 -13.58 16.45 14.83
N GLN A 705 -14.41 17.10 15.65
CA GLN A 705 -15.43 16.42 16.47
C GLN A 705 -16.44 15.63 15.61
N LYS A 706 -16.88 16.17 14.46
CA LYS A 706 -17.76 15.43 13.53
C LYS A 706 -17.05 14.23 12.90
N ILE A 707 -15.78 14.35 12.54
CA ILE A 707 -14.96 13.26 12.00
C ILE A 707 -14.80 12.15 13.05
N GLU A 708 -14.58 12.50 14.32
CA GLU A 708 -14.49 11.55 15.42
C GLU A 708 -15.80 10.77 15.62
N VAL A 709 -16.94 11.47 15.67
CA VAL A 709 -18.27 10.84 15.74
C VAL A 709 -18.54 9.94 14.52
N ALA A 710 -18.17 10.36 13.31
CA ALA A 710 -18.31 9.54 12.11
C ALA A 710 -17.41 8.29 12.14
N ALA A 711 -16.18 8.41 12.66
CA ALA A 711 -15.25 7.30 12.82
C ALA A 711 -15.71 6.30 13.90
N ASP A 712 -16.35 6.78 14.98
CA ASP A 712 -16.99 5.94 16.00
C ASP A 712 -18.18 5.18 15.40
N ALA A 713 -19.04 5.85 14.61
CA ALA A 713 -20.14 5.21 13.90
C ALA A 713 -19.65 4.17 12.88
N GLN A 714 -18.59 4.46 12.11
CA GLN A 714 -17.97 3.51 11.19
C GLN A 714 -17.41 2.28 11.93
N ARG A 715 -16.82 2.47 13.11
CA ARG A 715 -16.36 1.36 13.97
C ARG A 715 -17.53 0.51 14.49
N ALA A 716 -18.64 1.13 14.88
CA ALA A 716 -19.85 0.41 15.30
C ALA A 716 -20.46 -0.42 14.16
N ILE A 717 -20.60 0.16 12.96
CA ILE A 717 -21.09 -0.56 11.76
C ILE A 717 -20.15 -1.71 11.39
N SER A 718 -18.83 -1.50 11.47
CA SER A 718 -17.84 -2.55 11.22
C SER A 718 -17.97 -3.71 12.22
N GLN A 719 -18.22 -3.43 13.49
CA GLN A 719 -18.49 -4.46 14.51
C GLN A 719 -19.76 -5.26 14.20
N GLN A 720 -20.86 -4.57 13.85
CA GLN A 720 -22.11 -5.21 13.43
C GLN A 720 -21.91 -6.11 12.21
N LEU A 721 -21.16 -5.67 11.20
CA LEU A 721 -20.82 -6.49 10.04
C LEU A 721 -20.06 -7.77 10.45
N THR A 722 -19.01 -7.65 11.28
CA THR A 722 -18.27 -8.84 11.75
C THR A 722 -19.10 -9.78 12.63
N GLN A 723 -20.16 -9.29 13.27
CA GLN A 723 -21.11 -10.14 13.99
C GLN A 723 -22.02 -10.87 13.00
N ALA A 724 -22.61 -10.16 12.03
CA ALA A 724 -23.43 -10.76 10.98
C ALA A 724 -22.66 -11.81 10.17
N GLU A 725 -21.39 -11.58 9.85
CA GLU A 725 -20.50 -12.55 9.18
C GLU A 725 -20.31 -13.84 9.99
N ARG A 726 -20.21 -13.75 11.33
CA ARG A 726 -20.14 -14.92 12.22
C ARG A 726 -21.46 -15.67 12.28
N GLU A 727 -22.57 -14.96 12.34
CA GLU A 727 -23.92 -15.54 12.32
C GLU A 727 -24.19 -16.26 11.00
N ILE A 728 -23.87 -15.63 9.86
CA ILE A 728 -23.92 -16.25 8.53
C ILE A 728 -23.03 -17.50 8.48
N SER A 729 -21.81 -17.44 9.00
CA SER A 729 -20.89 -18.60 9.03
C SER A 729 -21.45 -19.75 9.88
N ALA A 730 -22.09 -19.46 11.01
CA ALA A 730 -22.75 -20.45 11.85
C ALA A 730 -23.98 -21.07 11.14
N HIS A 731 -24.81 -20.25 10.50
CA HIS A 731 -25.94 -20.73 9.69
C HIS A 731 -25.49 -21.59 8.51
N GLN A 732 -24.41 -21.23 7.81
CA GLN A 732 -23.81 -22.06 6.76
C GLN A 732 -23.31 -23.40 7.31
N GLY A 733 -22.68 -23.42 8.48
CA GLY A 733 -22.29 -24.65 9.18
C GLY A 733 -23.49 -25.55 9.48
N ASN A 734 -24.56 -24.99 10.03
CA ASN A 734 -25.81 -25.70 10.31
C ASN A 734 -26.46 -26.25 9.04
N VAL A 735 -26.52 -25.47 7.96
CA VAL A 735 -27.06 -25.92 6.66
C VAL A 735 -26.26 -27.11 6.10
N ARG A 736 -24.93 -27.10 6.19
CA ARG A 736 -24.09 -28.25 5.80
C ARG A 736 -24.39 -29.49 6.64
N ALA A 737 -24.50 -29.34 7.97
CA ALA A 737 -24.86 -30.44 8.86
C ALA A 737 -26.25 -31.04 8.52
N TRP A 738 -27.24 -30.20 8.22
CA TRP A 738 -28.55 -30.68 7.76
C TRP A 738 -28.50 -31.36 6.39
N GLN A 739 -27.66 -30.87 5.46
CA GLN A 739 -27.43 -31.52 4.16
C GLN A 739 -26.79 -32.90 4.32
N GLU A 740 -25.79 -33.05 5.18
CA GLU A 740 -25.16 -34.34 5.53
C GLU A 740 -26.18 -35.30 6.16
N GLN A 741 -26.96 -34.86 7.15
CA GLN A 741 -28.03 -35.68 7.75
C GLN A 741 -29.09 -36.11 6.72
N ASN A 742 -29.45 -35.23 5.79
CA ASN A 742 -30.42 -35.54 4.73
C ASN A 742 -29.82 -36.56 3.72
N ALA A 743 -28.53 -36.44 3.39
CA ALA A 743 -27.80 -37.44 2.61
C ALA A 743 -27.72 -38.81 3.33
N ASP A 744 -27.49 -38.83 4.64
CA ASP A 744 -27.50 -40.03 5.46
C ASP A 744 -28.87 -40.71 5.52
N LEU A 745 -29.93 -39.93 5.68
CA LEU A 745 -31.30 -40.43 5.66
C LEU A 745 -31.68 -40.97 4.27
N LYS A 746 -31.24 -40.32 3.18
CA LYS A 746 -31.39 -40.84 1.81
C LYS A 746 -30.66 -42.16 1.62
N ARG A 747 -29.40 -42.27 2.07
CA ARG A 747 -28.63 -43.53 2.03
C ARG A 747 -29.33 -44.66 2.80
N LYS A 748 -29.82 -44.38 4.01
CA LYS A 748 -30.61 -45.34 4.82
C LYS A 748 -31.93 -45.73 4.15
N ASN A 749 -32.61 -44.79 3.48
CA ASN A 749 -33.86 -45.08 2.77
C ASN A 749 -33.60 -46.04 1.59
N VAL A 750 -32.55 -45.80 0.79
CA VAL A 750 -32.13 -46.72 -0.27
C VAL A 750 -31.71 -48.10 0.27
N GLU A 751 -31.01 -48.17 1.40
CA GLU A 751 -30.69 -49.45 2.07
C GLU A 751 -31.95 -50.21 2.53
N LEU A 752 -32.95 -49.49 3.06
CA LEU A 752 -34.23 -50.06 3.47
C LEU A 752 -35.09 -50.51 2.28
N GLN A 753 -35.07 -49.76 1.17
CA GLN A 753 -35.70 -50.16 -0.09
C GLN A 753 -35.08 -51.45 -0.63
N LEU A 754 -33.75 -51.50 -0.75
CA LEU A 754 -33.03 -52.71 -1.17
C LEU A 754 -33.31 -53.92 -0.27
N ARG A 755 -33.44 -53.72 1.07
CA ARG A 755 -33.89 -54.80 1.97
C ARG A 755 -35.33 -55.22 1.70
N ASN A 756 -36.23 -54.28 1.44
CA ASN A 756 -37.63 -54.58 1.17
C ASN A 756 -37.76 -55.37 -0.15
N ASP A 757 -37.08 -54.94 -1.22
CA ASP A 757 -37.04 -55.63 -2.51
C ASP A 757 -36.47 -57.06 -2.37
N ALA A 758 -35.40 -57.22 -1.57
CA ALA A 758 -34.84 -58.55 -1.28
C ALA A 758 -35.82 -59.46 -0.51
N VAL A 759 -36.56 -58.91 0.46
CA VAL A 759 -37.61 -59.65 1.18
C VAL A 759 -38.81 -59.96 0.26
N ALA A 760 -39.20 -59.03 -0.61
CA ALA A 760 -40.26 -59.25 -1.59
C ALA A 760 -39.88 -60.35 -2.59
N ALA A 761 -38.63 -60.39 -3.06
CA ALA A 761 -38.10 -61.48 -3.88
C ALA A 761 -38.11 -62.83 -3.13
N GLN A 762 -37.73 -62.85 -1.84
CA GLN A 762 -37.84 -64.07 -1.02
C GLN A 762 -39.29 -64.53 -0.84
N VAL A 763 -40.24 -63.62 -0.64
CA VAL A 763 -41.67 -63.94 -0.55
C VAL A 763 -42.20 -64.46 -1.89
N SER A 764 -41.78 -63.88 -3.02
CA SER A 764 -42.11 -64.38 -4.36
C SER A 764 -41.56 -65.79 -4.59
N GLU A 765 -40.33 -66.05 -4.18
CA GLU A 765 -39.71 -67.38 -4.31
C GLU A 765 -40.43 -68.41 -3.43
N LEU A 766 -40.72 -68.08 -2.16
CA LEU A 766 -41.47 -68.96 -1.27
C LEU A 766 -42.92 -69.20 -1.74
N THR A 767 -43.58 -68.22 -2.35
CA THR A 767 -44.93 -68.41 -2.92
C THR A 767 -44.90 -69.25 -4.20
N ASN A 768 -43.88 -69.11 -5.05
CA ASN A 768 -43.64 -70.01 -6.18
C ASN A 768 -43.37 -71.45 -5.72
N GLN A 769 -42.54 -71.65 -4.70
CA GLN A 769 -42.29 -72.96 -4.10
C GLN A 769 -43.56 -73.57 -3.49
N LEU A 770 -44.37 -72.76 -2.79
CA LEU A 770 -45.65 -73.20 -2.25
C LEU A 770 -46.62 -73.62 -3.37
N ALA A 771 -46.76 -72.80 -4.42
CA ALA A 771 -47.59 -73.11 -5.58
C ALA A 771 -47.13 -74.40 -6.27
N HIS A 772 -45.82 -74.59 -6.46
CA HIS A 772 -45.28 -75.82 -7.03
C HIS A 772 -45.62 -77.03 -6.15
N ARG A 773 -45.43 -76.94 -4.82
CA ARG A 773 -45.78 -78.01 -3.87
C ARG A 773 -47.28 -78.32 -3.87
N VAL A 774 -48.15 -77.32 -4.04
CA VAL A 774 -49.60 -77.53 -4.23
C VAL A 774 -49.87 -78.29 -5.52
N THR A 775 -49.29 -77.89 -6.65
CA THR A 775 -49.47 -78.62 -7.93
C THR A 775 -48.94 -80.06 -7.88
N GLU A 776 -47.79 -80.31 -7.23
CA GLU A 776 -47.30 -81.67 -6.97
C GLU A 776 -48.28 -82.48 -6.12
N TYR A 777 -48.86 -81.86 -5.08
CA TYR A 777 -49.87 -82.50 -4.23
C TYR A 777 -51.13 -82.84 -5.02
N GLU A 778 -51.67 -81.91 -5.83
CA GLU A 778 -52.82 -82.11 -6.70
C GLU A 778 -52.57 -83.23 -7.73
N HIS A 779 -51.40 -83.24 -8.38
CA HIS A 779 -51.00 -84.33 -9.27
C HIS A 779 -50.90 -85.67 -8.54
N SER A 780 -50.33 -85.70 -7.33
CA SER A 780 -50.22 -86.93 -6.53
C SER A 780 -51.60 -87.44 -6.05
N ALA A 781 -52.53 -86.53 -5.74
CA ALA A 781 -53.89 -86.84 -5.35
C ALA A 781 -54.70 -87.38 -6.54
N ALA A 782 -54.59 -86.75 -7.71
CA ALA A 782 -55.19 -87.25 -8.95
C ALA A 782 -54.65 -88.64 -9.33
N ALA A 783 -53.32 -88.84 -9.23
CA ALA A 783 -52.70 -90.15 -9.49
C ALA A 783 -53.13 -91.23 -8.49
N ARG A 784 -53.36 -90.88 -7.21
CA ARG A 784 -53.98 -91.79 -6.22
C ARG A 784 -55.42 -92.13 -6.59
N LEU A 785 -56.23 -91.13 -6.93
CA LEU A 785 -57.64 -91.34 -7.28
C LEU A 785 -57.78 -92.21 -8.54
N GLU A 786 -56.93 -92.00 -9.56
CA GLU A 786 -56.81 -92.91 -10.70
C GLU A 786 -56.38 -94.33 -10.31
N ALA A 787 -55.45 -94.47 -9.35
CA ALA A 787 -54.99 -95.77 -8.88
C ALA A 787 -56.07 -96.51 -8.08
N GLU A 788 -56.84 -95.79 -7.26
CA GLU A 788 -58.01 -96.29 -6.54
C GLU A 788 -59.12 -96.71 -7.52
N GLU A 789 -59.40 -95.92 -8.57
CA GLU A 789 -60.31 -96.34 -9.64
C GLU A 789 -59.82 -97.61 -10.37
N LYS A 790 -58.51 -97.70 -10.67
CA LYS A 790 -57.92 -98.88 -11.31
C LYS A 790 -58.00 -100.10 -10.40
N ALA A 791 -57.77 -99.93 -9.09
CA ALA A 791 -57.94 -100.97 -8.08
C ALA A 791 -59.41 -101.44 -7.99
N ALA A 792 -60.37 -100.52 -7.89
CA ALA A 792 -61.80 -100.84 -7.85
C ALA A 792 -62.27 -101.56 -9.14
N LYS A 793 -61.77 -101.15 -10.31
CA LYS A 793 -62.03 -101.84 -11.60
C LYS A 793 -61.44 -103.26 -11.61
N LEU A 794 -60.23 -103.46 -11.08
CA LEU A 794 -59.62 -104.78 -10.94
C LEU A 794 -60.38 -105.65 -9.92
N GLU A 795 -60.80 -105.11 -8.79
CA GLU A 795 -61.64 -105.80 -7.80
C GLU A 795 -62.98 -106.22 -8.39
N GLN A 796 -63.64 -105.35 -9.16
CA GLN A 796 -64.88 -105.68 -9.86
C GLN A 796 -64.67 -106.78 -10.91
N GLN A 797 -63.57 -106.76 -11.66
CA GLN A 797 -63.20 -107.83 -12.58
C GLN A 797 -62.91 -109.14 -11.84
N LEU A 798 -62.28 -109.09 -10.67
CA LEU A 798 -61.98 -110.25 -9.84
C LEU A 798 -63.27 -110.85 -9.25
N GLN A 799 -64.20 -110.03 -8.77
CA GLN A 799 -65.54 -110.45 -8.36
C GLN A 799 -66.35 -111.03 -9.52
N GLN A 800 -66.28 -110.45 -10.72
CA GLN A 800 -66.92 -111.03 -11.92
C GLN A 800 -66.28 -112.34 -12.35
N ALA A 801 -64.96 -112.49 -12.23
CA ALA A 801 -64.26 -113.74 -12.52
C ALA A 801 -64.62 -114.83 -11.48
N GLN A 802 -64.73 -114.47 -10.20
CA GLN A 802 -65.24 -115.35 -9.15
C GLN A 802 -66.71 -115.73 -9.40
N ALA A 803 -67.58 -114.80 -9.77
CA ALA A 803 -68.97 -115.07 -10.11
C ALA A 803 -69.11 -115.95 -11.36
N LYS A 804 -68.22 -115.81 -12.35
CA LYS A 804 -68.14 -116.70 -13.51
C LYS A 804 -67.61 -118.09 -13.14
N ALA A 805 -66.66 -118.19 -12.20
CA ALA A 805 -66.17 -119.46 -11.68
C ALA A 805 -67.25 -120.20 -10.86
N THR A 806 -68.04 -119.50 -10.04
CA THR A 806 -69.17 -120.09 -9.31
C THR A 806 -70.34 -120.43 -10.23
N ALA A 807 -70.61 -119.64 -11.28
CA ALA A 807 -71.58 -119.99 -12.31
C ALA A 807 -71.15 -121.23 -13.12
N ALA A 808 -69.87 -121.34 -13.50
CA ALA A 808 -69.31 -122.51 -14.17
C ALA A 808 -69.36 -123.78 -13.29
N ALA A 809 -69.30 -123.64 -11.97
CA ALA A 809 -69.45 -124.75 -11.03
C ALA A 809 -70.88 -125.30 -10.91
N SER A 810 -71.90 -124.66 -11.51
CA SER A 810 -73.30 -125.13 -11.46
C SER A 810 -73.64 -126.22 -12.49
N THR A 811 -72.80 -126.42 -13.51
CA THR A 811 -73.08 -127.32 -14.64
C THR A 811 -71.93 -128.29 -14.90
N THR A 812 -71.51 -129.03 -13.87
CA THR A 812 -70.88 -130.37 -13.99
C THR A 812 -70.76 -131.04 -12.63
N VAL A 813 -71.62 -132.02 -12.36
CA VAL A 813 -71.41 -132.96 -11.24
C VAL A 813 -70.40 -134.02 -11.71
N GLY A 814 -69.17 -133.99 -11.20
CA GLY A 814 -68.15 -134.94 -11.64
C GLY A 814 -66.76 -134.77 -11.03
N ALA A 815 -66.59 -135.32 -9.82
CA ALA A 815 -65.32 -135.81 -9.25
C ALA A 815 -64.05 -134.92 -9.32
N SER A 816 -63.66 -134.39 -8.16
CA SER A 816 -62.26 -134.37 -7.72
C SER A 816 -62.23 -134.69 -6.24
N ASP A 817 -61.33 -135.58 -5.82
CA ASP A 817 -61.53 -136.40 -4.62
C ASP A 817 -61.25 -135.64 -3.31
N PRO A 818 -62.22 -135.53 -2.37
CA PRO A 818 -61.96 -135.00 -1.03
C PRO A 818 -61.01 -135.88 -0.20
N SER A 819 -60.73 -137.12 -0.63
CA SER A 819 -59.75 -138.00 -0.01
C SER A 819 -58.33 -137.44 -0.16
N GLU A 820 -57.87 -137.09 -1.37
CA GLU A 820 -56.50 -136.64 -1.61
C GLU A 820 -56.17 -135.36 -0.85
N VAL A 821 -57.07 -134.37 -0.77
CA VAL A 821 -56.83 -133.14 0.00
C VAL A 821 -56.83 -133.40 1.51
N ARG A 822 -57.57 -134.41 1.98
CA ARG A 822 -57.59 -134.80 3.40
C ARG A 822 -56.37 -135.65 3.76
N GLU A 823 -55.92 -136.52 2.87
CA GLU A 823 -54.66 -137.26 2.98
C GLU A 823 -53.45 -136.34 2.88
N LEU A 824 -53.40 -135.40 1.93
CA LEU A 824 -52.35 -134.39 1.82
C LEU A 824 -52.31 -133.49 3.06
N LYS A 825 -53.45 -133.09 3.63
CA LYS A 825 -53.46 -132.35 4.91
C LYS A 825 -52.99 -133.19 6.09
N LYS A 826 -53.29 -134.50 6.11
CA LYS A 826 -52.82 -135.43 7.13
C LYS A 826 -51.30 -135.68 7.00
N TYR A 827 -50.83 -135.93 5.78
CA TYR A 827 -49.43 -136.09 5.40
C TYR A 827 -48.60 -134.83 5.68
N ASN A 828 -49.14 -133.64 5.39
CA ASN A 828 -48.48 -132.36 5.70
C ASN A 828 -48.48 -132.08 7.22
N ALA A 829 -49.53 -132.46 7.95
CA ALA A 829 -49.52 -132.45 9.42
C ALA A 829 -48.50 -133.43 10.01
N ASP A 830 -48.33 -134.62 9.41
CA ASP A 830 -47.34 -135.62 9.81
C ASP A 830 -45.91 -135.17 9.47
N LEU A 831 -45.66 -134.59 8.29
CA LEU A 831 -44.38 -133.95 7.93
C LEU A 831 -44.04 -132.81 8.89
N MET A 832 -45.00 -131.91 9.16
CA MET A 832 -44.82 -130.82 10.13
C MET A 832 -44.66 -131.32 11.57
N ARG A 833 -45.12 -132.53 11.90
CA ARG A 833 -44.84 -133.21 13.17
C ARG A 833 -43.43 -133.80 13.20
N MET A 834 -42.94 -134.37 12.09
CA MET A 834 -41.57 -134.90 11.97
C MET A 834 -40.51 -133.80 12.03
N LEU A 835 -40.76 -132.63 11.42
CA LEU A 835 -39.83 -131.51 11.39
C LEU A 835 -39.76 -130.73 12.72
N ARG A 836 -40.80 -130.81 13.57
CA ARG A 836 -40.82 -130.16 14.89
C ARG A 836 -40.06 -130.97 15.95
N CYS A 837 -39.51 -130.26 16.92
CA CYS A 837 -38.78 -130.82 18.05
C CYS A 837 -39.72 -131.60 18.97
N SER A 838 -39.48 -132.91 19.14
CA SER A 838 -40.31 -133.81 19.97
C SER A 838 -40.39 -133.44 21.46
N THR A 839 -39.58 -132.50 21.93
CA THR A 839 -39.59 -132.01 23.33
C THR A 839 -40.51 -130.80 23.55
N CYS A 840 -40.77 -129.99 22.52
CA CYS A 840 -41.65 -128.81 22.65
C CYS A 840 -42.80 -128.77 21.64
N ASN A 841 -42.77 -129.59 20.58
CA ASN A 841 -43.74 -129.67 19.48
C ASN A 841 -44.09 -128.33 18.78
N VAL A 842 -43.36 -127.24 19.08
CA VAL A 842 -43.59 -125.90 18.56
C VAL A 842 -42.51 -125.53 17.54
N ARG A 843 -41.23 -125.62 17.93
CA ARG A 843 -40.07 -125.20 17.11
C ARG A 843 -39.53 -126.33 16.24
N PHE A 844 -38.99 -125.98 15.07
CA PHE A 844 -38.28 -126.91 14.19
C PHE A 844 -37.01 -127.47 14.83
N LYS A 845 -36.63 -128.68 14.43
CA LYS A 845 -35.34 -129.29 14.75
C LYS A 845 -34.21 -128.51 14.07
N SER A 846 -33.17 -128.17 14.82
CA SER A 846 -31.98 -127.42 14.38
C SER A 846 -30.68 -127.87 15.07
N VAL A 847 -30.84 -128.66 16.13
CA VAL A 847 -29.91 -129.36 17.02
C VAL A 847 -29.66 -130.85 16.66
N ILE A 848 -28.46 -131.35 16.34
CA ILE A 848 -28.19 -132.81 16.48
C ILE A 848 -27.22 -133.10 17.63
N ILE A 849 -27.45 -134.20 18.34
CA ILE A 849 -26.55 -134.74 19.35
C ILE A 849 -25.73 -135.87 18.70
N ASN A 850 -24.47 -135.59 18.34
CA ASN A 850 -23.60 -136.45 17.55
C ASN A 850 -23.42 -137.85 18.15
N ARG A 851 -23.42 -137.98 19.49
CA ARG A 851 -23.29 -139.27 20.20
C ARG A 851 -24.45 -140.25 19.99
N CYS A 852 -25.63 -139.78 19.60
CA CYS A 852 -26.81 -140.64 19.47
C CYS A 852 -27.74 -140.31 18.29
N GLY A 853 -27.34 -139.40 17.39
CA GLY A 853 -28.07 -139.04 16.17
C GLY A 853 -29.42 -138.33 16.34
N HIS A 854 -29.90 -138.13 17.58
CA HIS A 854 -31.21 -137.54 17.82
C HIS A 854 -31.24 -136.02 17.61
N THR A 855 -32.27 -135.55 16.89
CA THR A 855 -32.46 -134.15 16.50
C THR A 855 -33.54 -133.43 17.31
N PHE A 856 -33.25 -132.20 17.75
CA PHE A 856 -34.13 -131.34 18.58
C PHE A 856 -34.01 -129.87 18.18
N CYS A 857 -34.80 -128.96 18.76
CA CYS A 857 -34.55 -127.53 18.61
C CYS A 857 -33.47 -127.05 19.60
N LYS A 858 -32.70 -126.04 19.20
CA LYS A 858 -31.56 -125.49 19.97
C LYS A 858 -31.90 -125.20 21.43
N GLU A 859 -32.98 -124.46 21.66
CA GLU A 859 -33.41 -124.08 23.02
C GLU A 859 -33.68 -125.29 23.94
N CYS A 860 -34.25 -126.40 23.44
CA CYS A 860 -34.48 -127.59 24.27
C CYS A 860 -33.17 -128.30 24.67
N VAL A 861 -32.16 -128.29 23.78
CA VAL A 861 -30.82 -128.85 24.08
C VAL A 861 -30.08 -127.95 25.05
N ASP A 862 -30.04 -126.65 24.78
CA ASP A 862 -29.38 -125.64 25.62
C ASP A 862 -30.00 -125.60 27.04
N THR A 863 -31.32 -125.74 27.18
CA THR A 863 -32.00 -125.83 28.49
C THR A 863 -31.54 -127.05 29.30
N ARG A 864 -31.31 -128.21 28.67
CA ARG A 864 -30.78 -129.40 29.37
C ARG A 864 -29.30 -129.29 29.72
N LEU A 865 -28.50 -128.64 28.86
CA LEU A 865 -27.10 -128.33 29.16
C LEU A 865 -26.99 -127.36 30.35
N ALA A 866 -27.85 -126.33 30.40
CA ALA A 866 -27.93 -125.37 31.51
C ALA A 866 -28.36 -126.03 32.82
N ASN A 867 -29.44 -126.84 32.81
CA ASN A 867 -29.95 -127.53 33.99
C ASN A 867 -29.09 -128.74 34.44
N ARG A 868 -27.86 -128.89 33.93
CA ARG A 868 -26.90 -129.99 34.16
C ARG A 868 -27.42 -131.41 33.90
N ASN A 869 -28.66 -131.59 33.42
CA ASN A 869 -29.27 -132.89 33.15
C ASN A 869 -28.88 -133.36 31.73
N ARG A 870 -27.58 -133.65 31.58
CA ARG A 870 -26.85 -133.96 30.34
C ARG A 870 -27.18 -135.34 29.73
N LYS A 871 -28.47 -135.65 29.58
CA LYS A 871 -28.99 -136.89 29.01
C LYS A 871 -29.93 -136.60 27.85
N CYS A 872 -29.79 -137.32 26.74
CA CYS A 872 -30.63 -137.14 25.55
C CYS A 872 -32.13 -137.37 25.87
N MET A 873 -33.01 -136.58 25.25
CA MET A 873 -34.46 -136.62 25.48
C MET A 873 -35.08 -137.95 25.04
N SER A 874 -34.59 -138.52 23.93
CA SER A 874 -35.14 -139.77 23.35
C SER A 874 -34.56 -141.05 23.94
N CYS A 875 -33.25 -141.09 24.22
CA CYS A 875 -32.53 -142.33 24.57
C CYS A 875 -31.70 -142.25 25.86
N ALA A 876 -31.79 -141.15 26.63
CA ALA A 876 -31.07 -140.91 27.88
C ALA A 876 -29.52 -140.99 27.84
N ALA A 877 -28.90 -141.22 26.68
CA ALA A 877 -27.46 -141.23 26.49
C ALA A 877 -26.81 -139.91 26.95
N GLN A 878 -25.64 -139.98 27.58
CA GLN A 878 -24.94 -138.81 28.12
C GLN A 878 -24.19 -138.03 27.03
N PHE A 879 -24.41 -136.71 26.99
CA PHE A 879 -23.80 -135.82 26.00
C PHE A 879 -23.28 -134.51 26.62
N GLY A 880 -22.12 -134.05 26.16
CA GLY A 880 -21.49 -132.78 26.50
C GLY A 880 -21.93 -131.63 25.61
N ARG A 881 -21.33 -130.45 25.81
CA ARG A 881 -21.58 -129.27 24.95
C ARG A 881 -20.97 -129.45 23.56
N ASP A 882 -19.87 -130.19 23.48
CA ASP A 882 -19.09 -130.42 22.25
C ASP A 882 -19.71 -131.52 21.37
N ASP A 883 -20.61 -132.33 21.93
CA ASP A 883 -21.37 -133.36 21.19
C ASP A 883 -22.61 -132.79 20.45
N VAL A 884 -22.77 -131.46 20.40
CA VAL A 884 -23.96 -130.77 19.88
C VAL A 884 -23.59 -129.94 18.65
N SER A 885 -24.16 -130.26 17.49
CA SER A 885 -23.81 -129.60 16.21
C SER A 885 -25.05 -129.13 15.44
N PRO A 886 -25.04 -127.91 14.85
CA PRO A 886 -26.17 -127.38 14.11
C PRO A 886 -26.50 -128.25 12.89
N VAL A 887 -27.80 -128.46 12.67
CA VAL A 887 -28.34 -129.07 11.45
C VAL A 887 -29.28 -128.08 10.81
N TYR A 888 -29.07 -127.87 9.51
CA TYR A 888 -29.99 -127.15 8.63
C TYR A 888 -30.89 -128.20 7.97
N LEU A 889 -32.22 -128.02 8.12
CA LEU A 889 -33.26 -128.89 7.56
C LEU A 889 -33.93 -128.23 6.35
#